data_AF-A0ABD2TUF3-F1
#
_entry.id   AF-A0ABD2TUF3-F1
#
_cell.length_a   1.000
_cell.length_b   1.000
_cell.length_c   1.000
_cell.angle_alpha   90.00
_cell.angle_beta   90.00
_cell.angle_gamma   90.00
#
_symmetry.space_group_name_H-M   'P 1'
#
loop_
_entity.id
_entity.type
_entity.pdbx_description
1 polymer ?
#
loop_
_entity_poly.entity_id
_entity_poly.type
_entity_poly.pdbx_seq_one_letter_code
_entity_poly.pdbx_strand_id
1 'polypeptide(L)'
;MVEEILQLYRNSELRAIVELLMDPTWVATGLKVDFDTLVNECGKISCRISEIISVHGESDQKISSYPIIPNDFFEDMELLWKGRVKRIHLEDAYAEVEKAADALSLAITEDFLPIISRIRATMAPLGGTKGEILYAREHGAVWFKGKRFVPTVWAGTAGEEQIKHLRPALDSKGKKVGEEWFTTMRVEDAIARYHEASAKAKSRVLELLRGLSSELLSKINILIFASVLNVIAKSLFSHVSEGRRRNWIFPTITQFNKCQDTEALEGTEGMKIIGLSPYWFDAARGTGVQNTVDMQSMFLLTGPNGGGKSSLLRSLCAAALLGMCGFMVPAESAVIPHFDSIMLHMKSYDSPADGKSSFQIEMSEIRSLITGATSSSLVLIDEICRGTETAKGTCIAGSVIETLDAIGCLGIVSTHLHGIFDLPLKIKKTVYKAMGAEYVDGQPIPTWKLIDGVCKESLAFETAQREGIPEILIQRAEEFYNSAYGNQIPRKKDQIRPLCSDIDLNSTDKSSDQLNGTRQIALESSTKLMHRIGISSKKLEDAICLICEKKLIELYKMKNPSEMAMVNCVLIAAREQPAPSTIGASSVYIMLRPDKKLYVGQTDDLEGRVRAHRLKEGMENASFLYFLVSGKSIACQLETLLINQLPNYGFQLTNVADGKHRNFGTTNLSPEPSTALR
;
A
#
# COMPACT_ATOMS: atom_id res chain seq x y z
N MET A 1 -14.16 20.01 7.86
CA MET A 1 -13.37 20.32 9.06
C MET A 1 -14.15 21.22 10.02
N VAL A 2 -14.05 22.54 9.88
CA VAL A 2 -14.70 23.52 10.77
C VAL A 2 -16.21 23.26 10.91
N GLU A 3 -16.91 23.08 9.79
CA GLU A 3 -18.34 22.77 9.79
C GLU A 3 -18.68 21.42 10.46
N GLU A 4 -17.78 20.43 10.40
CA GLU A 4 -18.01 19.12 11.03
C GLU A 4 -18.05 19.28 12.57
N ILE A 5 -17.21 20.14 13.15
CA ILE A 5 -17.26 20.46 14.59
C ILE A 5 -18.58 21.15 14.95
N LEU A 6 -19.06 22.07 14.11
CA LEU A 6 -20.36 22.72 14.31
C LEU A 6 -21.53 21.72 14.17
N GLN A 7 -21.41 20.71 13.31
CA GLN A 7 -22.39 19.62 13.19
C GLN A 7 -22.37 18.69 14.41
N LEU A 8 -21.19 18.33 14.93
CA LEU A 8 -21.05 17.55 16.17
C LEU A 8 -21.61 18.32 17.38
N TYR A 9 -21.26 19.61 17.52
CA TYR A 9 -21.73 20.48 18.61
C TYR A 9 -23.26 20.64 18.65
N ARG A 10 -23.94 20.64 17.48
CA ARG A 10 -25.40 20.77 17.38
C ARG A 10 -26.16 19.55 17.90
N ASN A 11 -25.50 18.39 18.07
CA ASN A 11 -26.09 17.20 18.66
C ASN A 11 -25.63 17.07 20.12
N SER A 12 -26.58 16.96 21.06
CA SER A 12 -26.29 16.92 22.51
C SER A 12 -25.43 15.73 22.96
N GLU A 13 -25.56 14.57 22.31
CA GLU A 13 -24.75 13.39 22.62
C GLU A 13 -23.33 13.54 22.08
N LEU A 14 -23.20 14.02 20.84
CA LEU A 14 -21.90 14.22 20.19
C LEU A 14 -21.13 15.41 20.77
N ARG A 15 -21.83 16.44 21.27
CA ARG A 15 -21.24 17.57 22.00
C ARG A 15 -20.38 17.09 23.17
N ALA A 16 -20.89 16.21 24.02
CA ALA A 16 -20.15 15.66 25.16
C ALA A 16 -18.89 14.89 24.72
N ILE A 17 -18.93 14.24 23.55
CA ILE A 17 -17.75 13.59 22.96
C ILE A 17 -16.74 14.65 22.50
N VAL A 18 -17.15 15.74 21.85
CA VAL A 18 -16.22 16.83 21.46
C VAL A 18 -15.59 17.49 22.70
N GLU A 19 -16.35 17.70 23.77
CA GLU A 19 -15.84 18.21 25.04
C GLU A 19 -14.75 17.29 25.64
N LEU A 20 -14.97 15.97 25.66
CA LEU A 20 -13.96 14.98 26.07
C LEU A 20 -12.74 14.90 25.13
N LEU A 21 -12.87 15.31 23.86
CA LEU A 21 -11.78 15.34 22.89
C LEU A 21 -10.93 16.62 22.94
N MET A 22 -11.30 17.62 23.75
CA MET A 22 -10.50 18.83 23.95
C MET A 22 -9.13 18.51 24.54
N ASP A 23 -9.06 17.72 25.61
CA ASP A 23 -7.81 17.36 26.30
C ASP A 23 -6.80 16.61 25.42
N PRO A 24 -7.14 15.49 24.74
CA PRO A 24 -6.19 14.83 23.85
C PRO A 24 -5.81 15.69 22.64
N THR A 25 -6.68 16.59 22.16
CA THR A 25 -6.34 17.55 21.11
C THR A 25 -5.35 18.61 21.61
N TRP A 26 -5.53 19.12 22.83
CA TRP A 26 -4.58 20.03 23.46
C TRP A 26 -3.22 19.37 23.67
N VAL A 27 -3.17 18.15 24.19
CA VAL A 27 -1.92 17.37 24.36
C VAL A 27 -1.23 17.13 23.01
N ALA A 28 -1.98 16.78 21.96
CA ALA A 28 -1.43 16.51 20.63
C ALA A 28 -0.95 17.77 19.87
N THR A 29 -1.48 18.96 20.18
CA THR A 29 -1.15 20.21 19.48
C THR A 29 -0.27 21.18 20.28
N GLY A 30 -0.23 21.05 21.61
CA GLY A 30 0.30 22.07 22.52
C GLY A 30 -0.57 23.34 22.61
N LEU A 31 -1.64 23.46 21.83
CA LEU A 31 -2.46 24.67 21.73
C LEU A 31 -3.56 24.65 22.79
N LYS A 32 -3.47 25.53 23.79
CA LYS A 32 -4.52 25.69 24.79
C LYS A 32 -5.68 26.51 24.21
N VAL A 33 -6.68 25.82 23.67
CA VAL A 33 -7.92 26.38 23.13
C VAL A 33 -9.07 26.01 24.04
N ASP A 34 -9.90 27.00 24.40
CA ASP A 34 -11.14 26.79 25.16
C ASP A 34 -12.28 26.30 24.24
N PHE A 35 -13.26 25.58 24.79
CA PHE A 35 -14.32 24.92 24.03
C PHE A 35 -15.31 25.91 23.40
N ASP A 36 -15.83 26.87 24.17
CA ASP A 36 -16.74 27.90 23.62
C ASP A 36 -16.00 28.81 22.64
N THR A 37 -14.71 29.09 22.90
CA THR A 37 -13.81 29.79 21.97
C THR A 37 -13.64 29.04 20.65
N LEU A 38 -13.39 27.72 20.70
CA LEU A 38 -13.30 26.87 19.51
C LEU A 38 -14.59 26.94 18.69
N VAL A 39 -15.75 26.69 19.32
CA VAL A 39 -17.04 26.65 18.62
C VAL A 39 -17.41 28.02 18.02
N ASN A 40 -17.17 29.11 18.75
CA ASN A 40 -17.45 30.48 18.30
C ASN A 40 -16.55 30.89 17.12
N GLU A 41 -15.24 30.66 17.22
CA GLU A 41 -14.31 30.95 16.12
C GLU A 41 -14.54 30.02 14.92
N CYS A 42 -14.89 28.74 15.13
CA CYS A 42 -15.37 27.86 14.07
C CYS A 42 -16.63 28.41 13.37
N GLY A 43 -17.60 28.93 14.13
CA GLY A 43 -18.80 29.59 13.60
C GLY A 43 -18.47 30.77 12.69
N LYS A 44 -17.61 31.69 13.17
CA LYS A 44 -17.12 32.85 12.39
C LYS A 44 -16.40 32.43 11.12
N ILE A 45 -15.44 31.49 11.22
CA ILE A 45 -14.68 30.97 10.07
C ILE A 45 -15.62 30.35 9.04
N SER A 46 -16.59 29.53 9.47
CA SER A 46 -17.55 28.89 8.56
C SER A 46 -18.43 29.92 7.86
N CYS A 47 -18.97 30.91 8.60
CA CYS A 47 -19.75 32.00 8.02
C CYS A 47 -18.94 32.78 6.99
N ARG A 48 -17.72 33.20 7.34
CA ARG A 48 -16.85 34.01 6.48
C ARG A 48 -16.41 33.30 5.21
N ILE A 49 -16.20 31.98 5.27
CA ILE A 49 -15.98 31.15 4.09
C ILE A 49 -17.24 31.06 3.23
N SER A 50 -18.42 30.83 3.84
CA SER A 50 -19.71 30.74 3.13
C SER A 50 -20.24 32.08 2.58
N GLU A 51 -19.73 33.22 3.06
CA GLU A 51 -19.97 34.56 2.49
C GLU A 51 -19.27 34.72 1.14
N ILE A 52 -18.01 34.28 1.04
CA ILE A 52 -17.12 34.59 -0.10
C ILE A 52 -17.09 33.45 -1.12
N ILE A 53 -16.88 32.20 -0.69
CA ILE A 53 -16.66 31.07 -1.58
C ILE A 53 -18.00 30.53 -2.11
N SER A 54 -18.07 30.28 -3.42
CA SER A 54 -19.21 29.59 -4.04
C SER A 54 -19.14 28.08 -3.75
N VAL A 55 -20.25 27.50 -3.30
CA VAL A 55 -20.38 26.06 -3.08
C VAL A 55 -21.07 25.44 -4.30
N HIS A 56 -20.59 24.27 -4.75
CA HIS A 56 -21.06 23.63 -5.98
C HIS A 56 -22.59 23.43 -5.99
N GLY A 57 -23.28 24.11 -6.91
CA GLY A 57 -24.73 24.07 -7.05
C GLY A 57 -25.38 25.43 -7.33
N GLU A 58 -24.69 26.54 -7.05
CA GLU A 58 -25.16 27.91 -7.38
C GLU A 58 -25.31 28.07 -8.91
N SER A 59 -26.56 28.22 -9.38
CA SER A 59 -26.93 28.11 -10.81
C SER A 59 -26.70 29.38 -11.65
N ASP A 60 -26.25 30.46 -11.01
CA ASP A 60 -26.07 31.82 -11.52
C ASP A 60 -24.67 32.09 -12.12
N GLN A 61 -23.74 31.14 -11.95
CA GLN A 61 -22.32 31.25 -12.29
C GLN A 61 -21.89 30.28 -13.40
N LYS A 62 -22.81 29.94 -14.31
CA LYS A 62 -22.53 29.07 -15.46
C LYS A 62 -21.49 29.68 -16.40
N ILE A 63 -20.70 28.82 -17.05
CA ILE A 63 -19.76 29.20 -18.10
C ILE A 63 -20.53 29.76 -19.30
N SER A 64 -19.99 30.80 -19.92
CA SER A 64 -20.55 31.44 -21.11
C SER A 64 -20.57 30.45 -22.29
N SER A 65 -21.62 30.47 -23.11
CA SER A 65 -21.75 29.55 -24.25
C SER A 65 -22.59 30.19 -25.35
N TYR A 66 -22.08 30.15 -26.58
CA TYR A 66 -22.70 30.75 -27.76
C TYR A 66 -22.63 29.75 -28.93
N PRO A 67 -23.71 29.52 -29.71
CA PRO A 67 -23.76 28.43 -30.71
C PRO A 67 -22.71 28.46 -31.85
N ILE A 68 -21.93 29.53 -31.95
CA ILE A 68 -21.00 29.81 -33.05
C ILE A 68 -19.53 29.66 -32.59
N ILE A 69 -19.27 29.69 -31.28
CA ILE A 69 -17.94 29.65 -30.67
C ILE A 69 -17.78 28.31 -29.92
N PRO A 70 -16.68 27.56 -30.08
CA PRO A 70 -16.45 26.32 -29.33
C PRO A 70 -16.45 26.55 -27.81
N ASN A 71 -17.22 25.75 -27.06
CA ASN A 71 -17.33 25.88 -25.59
C ASN A 71 -15.97 25.81 -24.88
N ASP A 72 -15.06 24.97 -25.38
CA ASP A 72 -13.65 24.85 -24.98
C ASP A 72 -12.97 26.22 -24.73
N PHE A 73 -13.29 27.24 -25.52
CA PHE A 73 -12.73 28.59 -25.39
C PHE A 73 -13.21 29.30 -24.12
N PHE A 74 -14.50 29.20 -23.81
CA PHE A 74 -15.04 29.77 -22.58
C PHE A 74 -14.62 28.95 -21.35
N GLU A 75 -14.52 27.63 -21.49
CA GLU A 75 -14.01 26.75 -20.43
C GLU A 75 -12.58 27.11 -20.02
N ASP A 76 -11.61 27.14 -20.96
CA ASP A 76 -10.20 27.46 -20.68
C ASP A 76 -10.04 28.86 -20.02
N MET A 77 -10.90 29.83 -20.36
CA MET A 77 -10.78 31.22 -19.90
C MET A 77 -11.55 31.50 -18.60
N GLU A 78 -12.73 30.90 -18.41
CA GLU A 78 -13.60 31.19 -17.26
C GLU A 78 -13.38 30.24 -16.06
N LEU A 79 -13.02 28.96 -16.26
CA LEU A 79 -12.80 27.98 -15.16
C LEU A 79 -11.71 28.41 -14.16
N LEU A 80 -10.86 29.35 -14.56
CA LEU A 80 -9.80 29.94 -13.76
C LEU A 80 -10.30 30.90 -12.67
N TRP A 81 -11.56 31.37 -12.75
CA TRP A 81 -12.09 32.38 -11.83
C TRP A 81 -13.60 32.28 -11.55
N LYS A 82 -14.42 31.89 -12.53
CA LYS A 82 -15.88 31.73 -12.42
C LYS A 82 -16.20 30.55 -11.48
N GLY A 83 -17.25 30.68 -10.66
CA GLY A 83 -17.62 29.66 -9.66
C GLY A 83 -16.61 29.46 -8.51
N ARG A 84 -15.60 30.34 -8.34
CA ARG A 84 -14.66 30.30 -7.20
C ARG A 84 -15.13 31.14 -6.01
N VAL A 85 -15.80 32.25 -6.31
CA VAL A 85 -16.27 33.29 -5.39
C VAL A 85 -17.65 33.72 -5.85
N LYS A 86 -18.58 33.94 -4.92
CA LYS A 86 -19.99 34.22 -5.23
C LYS A 86 -20.17 35.45 -6.10
N ARG A 87 -21.12 35.38 -7.05
CA ARG A 87 -21.42 36.44 -8.03
C ARG A 87 -21.59 37.82 -7.41
N ILE A 88 -22.21 37.90 -6.22
CA ILE A 88 -22.47 39.16 -5.47
C ILE A 88 -21.21 40.00 -5.16
N HIS A 89 -20.01 39.40 -5.08
CA HIS A 89 -18.76 40.14 -4.83
C HIS A 89 -18.06 40.59 -6.11
N LEU A 90 -18.66 40.28 -7.26
CA LEU A 90 -18.04 40.29 -8.59
C LEU A 90 -18.98 40.79 -9.69
N GLU A 91 -20.15 41.36 -9.37
CA GLU A 91 -21.19 41.68 -10.36
C GLU A 91 -20.66 42.54 -11.53
N ASP A 92 -19.86 43.58 -11.24
CA ASP A 92 -19.16 44.39 -12.25
C ASP A 92 -18.25 43.56 -13.18
N ALA A 93 -17.58 42.55 -12.63
CA ALA A 93 -16.64 41.70 -13.35
C ALA A 93 -17.35 40.64 -14.19
N TYR A 94 -18.46 40.08 -13.69
CA TYR A 94 -19.35 39.22 -14.49
C TYR A 94 -19.96 40.04 -15.64
N ALA A 95 -20.51 41.23 -15.36
CA ALA A 95 -21.16 42.07 -16.36
C ALA A 95 -20.20 42.52 -17.48
N GLU A 96 -18.95 42.91 -17.15
CA GLU A 96 -17.97 43.29 -18.16
C GLU A 96 -17.48 42.08 -19.00
N VAL A 97 -17.39 40.87 -18.43
CA VAL A 97 -17.06 39.65 -19.20
C VAL A 97 -18.24 39.21 -20.07
N GLU A 98 -19.47 39.19 -19.54
CA GLU A 98 -20.69 38.85 -20.29
C GLU A 98 -20.86 39.79 -21.50
N LYS A 99 -20.70 41.09 -21.28
CA LYS A 99 -20.70 42.14 -22.33
C LYS A 99 -19.55 41.99 -23.35
N ALA A 100 -18.35 41.57 -22.92
CA ALA A 100 -17.25 41.30 -23.83
C ALA A 100 -17.46 40.01 -24.64
N ALA A 101 -18.10 38.99 -24.06
CA ALA A 101 -18.47 37.75 -24.72
C ALA A 101 -19.56 37.98 -25.78
N ASP A 102 -20.58 38.80 -25.47
CA ASP A 102 -21.59 39.23 -26.45
C ASP A 102 -20.96 40.00 -27.62
N ALA A 103 -20.03 40.92 -27.34
CA ALA A 103 -19.32 41.67 -28.37
C ALA A 103 -18.43 40.78 -29.26
N LEU A 104 -17.77 39.78 -28.68
CA LEU A 104 -17.00 38.76 -29.40
C LEU A 104 -17.91 37.86 -30.26
N SER A 105 -19.04 37.44 -29.70
CA SER A 105 -20.06 36.66 -30.40
C SER A 105 -20.61 37.41 -31.60
N LEU A 106 -20.94 38.70 -31.45
CA LEU A 106 -21.38 39.58 -32.54
C LEU A 106 -20.29 39.73 -33.62
N ALA A 107 -19.05 40.01 -33.23
CA ALA A 107 -17.93 40.19 -34.16
C ALA A 107 -17.72 38.93 -35.03
N ILE A 108 -17.69 37.76 -34.40
CA ILE A 108 -17.57 36.46 -35.07
C ILE A 108 -18.81 36.15 -35.92
N THR A 109 -20.01 36.51 -35.45
CA THR A 109 -21.27 36.31 -36.17
C THR A 109 -21.26 37.02 -37.52
N GLU A 110 -21.00 38.32 -37.55
CA GLU A 110 -21.11 39.09 -38.79
C GLU A 110 -19.85 38.96 -39.69
N ASP A 111 -18.67 38.70 -39.13
CA ASP A 111 -17.44 38.57 -39.92
C ASP A 111 -17.30 37.16 -40.53
N PHE A 112 -17.64 36.08 -39.80
CA PHE A 112 -17.38 34.71 -40.24
C PHE A 112 -18.64 33.96 -40.77
N LEU A 113 -19.86 34.20 -40.25
CA LEU A 113 -21.04 33.45 -40.76
C LEU A 113 -21.39 33.73 -42.23
N PRO A 114 -21.28 34.95 -42.78
CA PRO A 114 -21.52 35.18 -44.21
C PRO A 114 -20.57 34.35 -45.08
N ILE A 115 -19.32 34.21 -44.65
CA ILE A 115 -18.29 33.42 -45.33
C ILE A 115 -18.63 31.93 -45.28
N ILE A 116 -18.96 31.39 -44.09
CA ILE A 116 -19.31 29.97 -43.89
C ILE A 116 -20.58 29.57 -44.64
N SER A 117 -21.64 30.39 -44.53
CA SER A 117 -22.90 30.18 -45.24
C SER A 117 -22.69 30.12 -46.76
N ARG A 118 -21.81 30.98 -47.27
CA ARG A 118 -21.49 31.05 -48.70
C ARG A 118 -20.62 29.91 -49.20
N ILE A 119 -19.64 29.44 -48.42
CA ILE A 119 -18.86 28.22 -48.74
C ILE A 119 -19.80 27.03 -48.87
N ARG A 120 -20.73 26.88 -47.91
CA ARG A 120 -21.74 25.80 -47.92
C ARG A 120 -22.65 25.85 -49.15
N ALA A 121 -23.00 27.04 -49.63
CA ALA A 121 -23.79 27.22 -50.85
C ALA A 121 -23.00 26.95 -52.14
N THR A 122 -21.70 27.25 -52.17
CA THR A 122 -20.88 27.15 -53.40
C THR A 122 -20.27 25.76 -53.62
N MET A 123 -20.09 24.94 -52.58
CA MET A 123 -19.25 23.72 -52.64
C MET A 123 -19.97 22.37 -52.41
N ALA A 124 -21.27 22.28 -52.62
CA ALA A 124 -21.98 20.99 -52.74
C ALA A 124 -22.07 20.60 -54.24
N PRO A 125 -21.21 19.71 -54.77
CA PRO A 125 -21.26 18.31 -54.36
C PRO A 125 -19.90 17.55 -54.28
N LEU A 126 -18.75 18.22 -54.36
CA LEU A 126 -17.44 17.57 -54.58
C LEU A 126 -16.38 17.90 -53.51
N GLY A 127 -16.45 17.21 -52.36
CA GLY A 127 -15.30 16.90 -51.50
C GLY A 127 -14.41 18.04 -50.98
N GLY A 128 -14.87 19.29 -51.06
CA GLY A 128 -14.07 20.48 -50.75
C GLY A 128 -13.77 20.68 -49.26
N THR A 129 -12.67 21.35 -48.95
CA THR A 129 -12.30 21.69 -47.58
C THR A 129 -13.28 22.69 -46.99
N LYS A 130 -13.96 22.29 -45.91
CA LYS A 130 -14.87 23.15 -45.15
C LYS A 130 -14.11 24.35 -44.56
N GLY A 131 -14.80 25.48 -44.46
CA GLY A 131 -14.41 26.58 -43.59
C GLY A 131 -15.11 26.44 -42.25
N GLU A 132 -14.36 26.38 -41.15
CA GLU A 132 -14.88 26.09 -39.81
C GLU A 132 -14.28 27.09 -38.79
N ILE A 133 -15.08 27.50 -37.80
CA ILE A 133 -14.63 28.33 -36.68
C ILE A 133 -14.03 27.38 -35.65
N LEU A 134 -12.76 27.58 -35.32
CA LEU A 134 -12.04 26.69 -34.42
C LEU A 134 -11.25 27.49 -33.38
N TYR A 135 -11.17 26.93 -32.18
CA TYR A 135 -10.41 27.49 -31.08
C TYR A 135 -8.93 27.04 -31.18
N ALA A 136 -8.05 27.99 -31.48
CA ALA A 136 -6.61 27.81 -31.51
C ALA A 136 -6.05 27.92 -30.07
N ARG A 137 -6.12 26.81 -29.32
CA ARG A 137 -5.77 26.75 -27.89
C ARG A 137 -4.40 27.37 -27.56
N GLU A 138 -3.37 27.08 -28.36
CA GLU A 138 -2.00 27.60 -28.18
C GLU A 138 -1.89 29.14 -28.26
N HIS A 139 -2.90 29.81 -28.82
CA HIS A 139 -2.96 31.26 -28.98
C HIS A 139 -4.12 31.89 -28.20
N GLY A 140 -4.91 31.10 -27.47
CA GLY A 140 -6.08 31.60 -26.73
C GLY A 140 -7.13 32.27 -27.63
N ALA A 141 -7.22 31.90 -28.91
CA ALA A 141 -7.96 32.69 -29.92
C ALA A 141 -8.95 31.86 -30.74
N VAL A 142 -10.08 32.45 -31.09
CA VAL A 142 -11.12 31.83 -31.93
C VAL A 142 -10.99 32.38 -33.35
N TRP A 143 -10.58 31.52 -34.30
CA TRP A 143 -10.22 31.92 -35.65
C TRP A 143 -10.97 31.09 -36.71
N PHE A 144 -11.09 31.66 -37.90
CA PHE A 144 -11.62 30.95 -39.06
C PHE A 144 -10.52 30.10 -39.68
N LYS A 145 -10.75 28.78 -39.81
CA LYS A 145 -9.85 27.86 -40.49
C LYS A 145 -10.41 27.44 -41.84
N GLY A 146 -9.60 27.52 -42.90
CA GLY A 146 -9.96 27.04 -44.23
C GLY A 146 -8.83 27.17 -45.25
N LYS A 147 -8.91 26.43 -46.37
CA LYS A 147 -7.89 26.47 -47.43
C LYS A 147 -8.31 27.36 -48.60
N ARG A 148 -7.35 28.05 -49.23
CA ARG A 148 -7.50 28.87 -50.45
C ARG A 148 -8.38 30.13 -50.31
N PHE A 149 -8.42 30.75 -49.11
CA PHE A 149 -9.06 32.06 -48.89
C PHE A 149 -8.13 33.21 -49.28
N VAL A 150 -7.81 33.30 -50.58
CA VAL A 150 -7.02 34.39 -51.16
C VAL A 150 -7.96 35.32 -51.94
N PRO A 151 -7.92 36.66 -51.76
CA PRO A 151 -8.89 37.57 -52.39
C PRO A 151 -8.99 37.46 -53.92
N THR A 152 -7.90 37.10 -54.61
CA THR A 152 -7.88 36.88 -56.07
C THR A 152 -8.73 35.71 -56.56
N VAL A 153 -9.14 34.79 -55.68
CA VAL A 153 -9.98 33.62 -56.03
C VAL A 153 -11.48 33.94 -55.97
N TRP A 154 -11.87 35.03 -55.31
CA TRP A 154 -13.27 35.37 -54.99
C TRP A 154 -13.76 36.70 -55.56
N ALA A 155 -12.95 37.36 -56.40
CA ALA A 155 -13.27 38.67 -56.99
C ALA A 155 -14.49 38.63 -57.93
N GLY A 156 -15.28 39.72 -57.92
CA GLY A 156 -16.51 39.88 -58.70
C GLY A 156 -17.74 39.21 -58.09
N THR A 157 -17.77 38.92 -56.78
CA THR A 157 -18.80 38.05 -56.20
C THR A 157 -19.33 38.49 -54.82
N ALA A 158 -20.64 38.35 -54.57
CA ALA A 158 -21.31 38.84 -53.36
C ALA A 158 -20.72 38.21 -52.06
N GLY A 159 -20.07 39.02 -51.22
CA GLY A 159 -19.27 38.56 -50.07
C GLY A 159 -17.76 38.77 -50.22
N GLU A 160 -17.30 39.28 -51.37
CA GLU A 160 -15.92 39.67 -51.64
C GLU A 160 -15.38 40.69 -50.63
N GLU A 161 -16.22 41.59 -50.12
CA GLU A 161 -15.80 42.59 -49.12
C GLU A 161 -15.40 41.94 -47.79
N GLN A 162 -16.20 41.01 -47.26
CA GLN A 162 -15.87 40.27 -46.04
C GLN A 162 -14.57 39.45 -46.24
N ILE A 163 -14.39 38.81 -47.40
CA ILE A 163 -13.18 38.05 -47.73
C ILE A 163 -11.95 38.96 -47.89
N LYS A 164 -12.10 40.22 -48.35
CA LYS A 164 -11.01 41.23 -48.36
C LYS A 164 -10.58 41.68 -46.96
N HIS A 165 -11.46 41.60 -45.96
CA HIS A 165 -11.13 41.97 -44.57
C HIS A 165 -10.46 40.83 -43.79
N LEU A 166 -10.49 39.58 -44.28
CA LEU A 166 -9.73 38.48 -43.70
C LEU A 166 -8.22 38.71 -43.83
N ARG A 167 -7.52 38.63 -42.71
CA ARG A 167 -6.07 38.65 -42.59
C ARG A 167 -5.58 37.28 -42.12
N PRO A 168 -4.37 36.82 -42.50
CA PRO A 168 -3.78 35.64 -41.89
C PRO A 168 -3.61 35.84 -40.39
N ALA A 169 -3.98 34.85 -39.57
CA ALA A 169 -3.79 34.91 -38.13
C ALA A 169 -2.30 34.98 -37.77
N LEU A 170 -1.96 35.80 -36.78
CA LEU A 170 -0.58 36.02 -36.32
C LEU A 170 -0.37 35.47 -34.90
N ASP A 171 0.84 35.00 -34.61
CA ASP A 171 1.27 34.65 -33.26
C ASP A 171 1.62 35.90 -32.44
N SER A 172 1.90 35.71 -31.14
CA SER A 172 2.31 36.79 -30.23
C SER A 172 3.69 37.41 -30.55
N LYS A 173 4.31 37.05 -31.68
CA LYS A 173 5.56 37.59 -32.22
C LYS A 173 5.35 38.20 -33.63
N GLY A 174 4.11 38.32 -34.09
CA GLY A 174 3.74 38.89 -35.39
C GLY A 174 3.96 37.94 -36.58
N LYS A 175 4.22 36.64 -36.34
CA LYS A 175 4.46 35.65 -37.39
C LYS A 175 3.16 34.91 -37.73
N LYS A 176 2.88 34.75 -39.03
CA LYS A 176 1.70 34.03 -39.55
C LYS A 176 1.61 32.58 -39.03
N VAL A 177 0.49 32.22 -38.42
CA VAL A 177 0.19 30.89 -37.87
C VAL A 177 -0.29 29.96 -38.98
N GLY A 178 0.65 29.36 -39.72
CA GLY A 178 0.33 28.45 -40.82
C GLY A 178 -0.44 29.12 -41.98
N GLU A 179 -0.84 28.34 -42.99
CA GLU A 179 -1.48 28.91 -44.19
C GLU A 179 -3.01 28.90 -44.20
N GLU A 180 -3.62 28.27 -43.19
CA GLU A 180 -5.06 27.95 -43.17
C GLU A 180 -5.86 28.76 -42.15
N TRP A 181 -5.22 29.58 -41.32
CA TRP A 181 -5.86 30.35 -40.25
C TRP A 181 -6.02 31.83 -40.61
N PHE A 182 -7.22 32.34 -40.42
CA PHE A 182 -7.61 33.71 -40.76
C PHE A 182 -8.47 34.35 -39.66
N THR A 183 -8.38 35.68 -39.58
CA THR A 183 -9.10 36.51 -38.61
C THR A 183 -9.36 37.90 -39.20
N THR A 184 -10.09 38.76 -38.49
CA THR A 184 -10.24 40.19 -38.81
C THR A 184 -9.71 41.03 -37.64
N MET A 185 -9.38 42.30 -37.91
CA MET A 185 -9.05 43.25 -36.84
C MET A 185 -10.16 43.34 -35.78
N ARG A 186 -11.42 43.21 -36.18
CA ARG A 186 -12.57 43.36 -35.29
C ARG A 186 -12.75 42.16 -34.36
N VAL A 187 -12.48 40.95 -34.87
CA VAL A 187 -12.42 39.73 -34.05
C VAL A 187 -11.18 39.74 -33.14
N GLU A 188 -10.02 40.19 -33.62
CA GLU A 188 -8.82 40.36 -32.78
C GLU A 188 -9.04 41.36 -31.64
N ASP A 189 -9.60 42.55 -31.93
CA ASP A 189 -9.98 43.56 -30.93
C ASP A 189 -10.99 43.02 -29.89
N ALA A 190 -11.96 42.22 -30.32
CA ALA A 190 -12.96 41.63 -29.44
C ALA A 190 -12.38 40.52 -28.55
N ILE A 191 -11.52 39.66 -29.10
CA ILE A 191 -10.76 38.64 -28.34
C ILE A 191 -9.86 39.33 -27.31
N ALA A 192 -9.17 40.42 -27.67
CA ALA A 192 -8.32 41.18 -26.76
C ALA A 192 -9.11 41.76 -25.57
N ARG A 193 -10.28 42.38 -25.83
CA ARG A 193 -11.17 42.92 -24.77
C ARG A 193 -11.72 41.81 -23.86
N TYR A 194 -12.10 40.66 -24.44
CA TYR A 194 -12.57 39.52 -23.66
C TYR A 194 -11.47 38.93 -22.76
N HIS A 195 -10.23 38.87 -23.24
CA HIS A 195 -9.07 38.49 -22.43
C HIS A 195 -8.77 39.50 -21.33
N GLU A 196 -8.84 40.81 -21.61
CA GLU A 196 -8.65 41.85 -20.62
C GLU A 196 -9.72 41.79 -19.52
N ALA A 197 -10.99 41.65 -19.88
CA ALA A 197 -12.10 41.48 -18.94
C ALA A 197 -11.92 40.21 -18.08
N SER A 198 -11.59 39.08 -18.71
CA SER A 198 -11.34 37.81 -18.02
C SER A 198 -10.12 37.87 -17.08
N ALA A 199 -9.05 38.55 -17.48
CA ALA A 199 -7.87 38.76 -16.65
C ALA A 199 -8.16 39.69 -15.46
N LYS A 200 -8.96 40.74 -15.66
CA LYS A 200 -9.46 41.65 -14.61
C LYS A 200 -10.34 40.90 -13.60
N ALA A 201 -11.28 40.08 -14.06
CA ALA A 201 -12.13 39.23 -13.22
C ALA A 201 -11.30 38.22 -12.41
N LYS A 202 -10.36 37.52 -13.06
CA LYS A 202 -9.40 36.62 -12.40
C LYS A 202 -8.53 37.32 -11.35
N SER A 203 -8.06 38.55 -11.64
CA SER A 203 -7.30 39.36 -10.69
C SER A 203 -8.13 39.70 -9.45
N ARG A 204 -9.38 40.12 -9.63
CA ARG A 204 -10.32 40.44 -8.54
C ARG A 204 -10.67 39.20 -7.69
N VAL A 205 -10.87 38.04 -8.32
CA VAL A 205 -11.04 36.76 -7.59
C VAL A 205 -9.81 36.43 -6.75
N LEU A 206 -8.60 36.58 -7.30
CA LEU A 206 -7.35 36.35 -6.56
C LEU A 206 -7.15 37.35 -5.41
N GLU A 207 -7.59 38.60 -5.56
CA GLU A 207 -7.58 39.61 -4.50
C GLU A 207 -8.49 39.20 -3.32
N LEU A 208 -9.75 38.85 -3.60
CA LEU A 208 -10.72 38.42 -2.59
C LEU A 208 -10.28 37.14 -1.86
N LEU A 209 -9.76 36.15 -2.60
CA LEU A 209 -9.24 34.91 -2.01
C LEU A 209 -7.95 35.14 -1.19
N ARG A 210 -7.10 36.10 -1.56
CA ARG A 210 -5.94 36.50 -0.74
C ARG A 210 -6.36 37.23 0.53
N GLY A 211 -7.39 38.09 0.46
CA GLY A 211 -8.00 38.73 1.63
C GLY A 211 -8.50 37.69 2.63
N LEU A 212 -9.38 36.78 2.17
CA LEU A 212 -9.88 35.66 2.99
C LEU A 212 -8.74 34.80 3.55
N SER A 213 -7.71 34.47 2.76
CA SER A 213 -6.55 33.72 3.25
C SER A 213 -5.78 34.45 4.35
N SER A 214 -5.65 35.77 4.27
CA SER A 214 -5.01 36.59 5.30
C SER A 214 -5.84 36.68 6.58
N GLU A 215 -7.18 36.80 6.47
CA GLU A 215 -8.09 36.73 7.60
C GLU A 215 -8.00 35.37 8.31
N LEU A 216 -8.06 34.27 7.55
CA LEU A 216 -7.98 32.90 8.08
C LEU A 216 -6.61 32.57 8.69
N LEU A 217 -5.53 33.15 8.20
CA LEU A 217 -4.18 32.98 8.77
C LEU A 217 -4.12 33.48 10.22
N SER A 218 -4.87 34.53 10.58
CA SER A 218 -4.99 35.00 11.98
C SER A 218 -5.64 33.97 12.91
N LYS A 219 -6.31 32.95 12.36
CA LYS A 219 -7.03 31.88 13.06
C LYS A 219 -6.38 30.51 12.89
N ILE A 220 -5.13 30.45 12.41
CA ILE A 220 -4.43 29.19 12.10
C ILE A 220 -4.39 28.21 13.27
N ASN A 221 -4.26 28.69 14.51
CA ASN A 221 -4.29 27.84 15.71
C ASN A 221 -5.64 27.14 15.91
N ILE A 222 -6.75 27.84 15.66
CA ILE A 222 -8.11 27.26 15.71
C ILE A 222 -8.29 26.23 14.59
N LEU A 223 -7.77 26.52 13.39
CA LEU A 223 -7.81 25.60 12.25
C LEU A 223 -6.98 24.32 12.51
N ILE A 224 -5.80 24.43 13.10
CA ILE A 224 -4.95 23.28 13.47
C ILE A 224 -5.63 22.45 14.55
N PHE A 225 -6.14 23.08 15.62
CA PHE A 225 -6.86 22.39 16.70
C PHE A 225 -8.09 21.65 16.16
N ALA A 226 -8.90 22.33 15.33
CA ALA A 226 -10.06 21.73 14.67
C ALA A 226 -9.70 20.56 13.72
N SER A 227 -8.55 20.63 13.05
CA SER A 227 -8.05 19.55 12.21
C SER A 227 -7.71 18.31 13.05
N VAL A 228 -6.91 18.48 14.11
CA VAL A 228 -6.46 17.38 14.96
C VAL A 228 -7.63 16.75 15.72
N LEU A 229 -8.58 17.56 16.24
CA LEU A 229 -9.80 17.03 16.87
C LEU A 229 -10.59 16.14 15.91
N ASN A 230 -10.77 16.56 14.65
CA ASN A 230 -11.48 15.77 13.66
C ASN A 230 -10.71 14.51 13.25
N VAL A 231 -9.37 14.53 13.23
CA VAL A 231 -8.54 13.34 13.00
C VAL A 231 -8.69 12.34 14.15
N ILE A 232 -8.65 12.78 15.41
CA ILE A 232 -8.85 11.92 16.59
C ILE A 232 -10.27 11.34 16.57
N ALA A 233 -11.31 12.18 16.39
CA ALA A 233 -12.70 11.75 16.35
C ALA A 233 -12.97 10.71 15.25
N LYS A 234 -12.45 10.93 14.03
CA LYS A 234 -12.59 9.99 12.91
C LYS A 234 -11.82 8.70 13.12
N SER A 235 -10.65 8.76 13.76
CA SER A 235 -9.84 7.58 14.10
C SER A 235 -10.56 6.70 15.14
N LEU A 236 -11.07 7.30 16.22
CA LEU A 236 -11.85 6.61 17.25
C LEU A 236 -13.15 6.01 16.68
N PHE A 237 -13.89 6.78 15.88
CA PHE A 237 -15.09 6.28 15.19
C PHE A 237 -14.77 5.07 14.28
N SER A 238 -13.67 5.15 13.52
CA SER A 238 -13.24 4.07 12.63
C SER A 238 -12.85 2.81 13.42
N HIS A 239 -12.13 2.97 14.53
CA HIS A 239 -11.77 1.86 15.42
C HIS A 239 -13.01 1.20 16.04
N VAL A 240 -13.94 1.99 16.58
CA VAL A 240 -15.16 1.46 17.20
C VAL A 240 -16.08 0.82 16.15
N SER A 241 -16.11 1.32 14.92
CA SER A 241 -16.87 0.74 13.81
C SER A 241 -16.32 -0.64 13.41
N GLU A 242 -15.01 -0.77 13.15
CA GLU A 242 -14.38 -2.06 12.84
C GLU A 242 -14.38 -3.01 14.05
N GLY A 243 -14.18 -2.50 15.27
CA GLY A 243 -14.26 -3.27 16.50
C GLY A 243 -15.65 -3.89 16.70
N ARG A 244 -16.73 -3.09 16.58
CA ARG A 244 -18.11 -3.60 16.62
C ARG A 244 -18.39 -4.60 15.51
N ARG A 245 -17.96 -4.33 14.27
CA ARG A 245 -18.09 -5.25 13.13
C ARG A 245 -17.43 -6.61 13.37
N ARG A 246 -16.36 -6.65 14.17
CA ARG A 246 -15.58 -7.86 14.50
C ARG A 246 -15.96 -8.47 15.86
N ASN A 247 -17.00 -7.97 16.53
CA ASN A 247 -17.38 -8.35 17.89
C ASN A 247 -16.24 -8.21 18.94
N TRP A 248 -15.39 -7.21 18.78
CA TRP A 248 -14.36 -6.85 19.77
C TRP A 248 -15.01 -6.12 20.96
N ILE A 249 -14.36 -6.16 22.12
CA ILE A 249 -14.87 -5.57 23.38
C ILE A 249 -13.88 -4.55 23.95
N PHE A 250 -14.35 -3.59 24.75
CA PHE A 250 -13.45 -2.75 25.55
C PHE A 250 -12.94 -3.54 26.76
N PRO A 251 -11.62 -3.64 26.99
CA PRO A 251 -11.07 -4.36 28.13
C PRO A 251 -11.24 -3.56 29.43
N THR A 252 -11.34 -4.27 30.55
CA THR A 252 -11.16 -3.68 31.88
C THR A 252 -9.67 -3.55 32.15
N ILE A 253 -9.17 -2.33 32.35
CA ILE A 253 -7.78 -2.09 32.73
C ILE A 253 -7.68 -2.01 34.25
N THR A 254 -6.73 -2.76 34.83
CA THR A 254 -6.51 -2.79 36.28
C THR A 254 -5.12 -2.23 36.63
N GLN A 255 -4.91 -1.85 37.90
CA GLN A 255 -3.68 -1.19 38.34
C GLN A 255 -2.90 -2.08 39.31
N PHE A 256 -1.62 -2.30 39.04
CA PHE A 256 -0.69 -2.96 39.97
C PHE A 256 -0.55 -2.12 41.26
N ASN A 257 -1.41 -2.38 42.24
CA ASN A 257 -1.47 -1.68 43.51
C ASN A 257 -0.18 -1.87 44.32
N LYS A 258 0.71 -0.87 44.28
CA LYS A 258 1.86 -0.76 45.18
C LYS A 258 1.44 -0.25 46.56
N CYS A 259 0.57 -1.00 47.24
CA CYS A 259 0.27 -0.75 48.65
C CYS A 259 1.37 -1.39 49.50
N GLN A 260 2.11 -0.57 50.25
CA GLN A 260 2.97 -1.05 51.33
C GLN A 260 2.11 -1.29 52.58
N ASP A 261 2.59 -2.19 53.45
CA ASP A 261 2.12 -2.36 54.83
C ASP A 261 0.64 -2.73 55.02
N THR A 262 0.26 -3.92 54.53
CA THR A 262 -0.71 -4.77 55.27
C THR A 262 -0.41 -6.25 55.03
N GLU A 263 -0.81 -7.12 55.96
CA GLU A 263 -0.54 -8.55 55.91
C GLU A 263 -1.25 -9.24 54.72
N ALA A 264 -0.68 -10.37 54.28
CA ALA A 264 -0.96 -10.96 52.97
C ALA A 264 -2.44 -11.22 52.66
N LEU A 265 -3.00 -10.46 51.71
CA LEU A 265 -4.03 -10.94 50.80
C LEU A 265 -3.38 -11.39 49.49
N GLU A 266 -3.72 -12.60 49.06
CA GLU A 266 -3.20 -13.21 47.83
C GLU A 266 -3.84 -12.54 46.60
N GLY A 267 -3.08 -11.77 45.83
CA GLY A 267 -3.66 -11.01 44.72
C GLY A 267 -2.70 -10.15 43.90
N THR A 268 -1.67 -10.74 43.28
CA THR A 268 -1.13 -10.12 42.05
C THR A 268 -2.20 -10.23 40.97
N GLU A 269 -2.76 -9.09 40.54
CA GLU A 269 -3.86 -9.04 39.57
C GLU A 269 -3.47 -9.75 38.26
N GLY A 270 -4.12 -10.88 37.99
CA GLY A 270 -3.84 -11.70 36.82
C GLY A 270 -4.45 -11.14 35.55
N MET A 271 -3.78 -11.39 34.42
CA MET A 271 -4.32 -11.07 33.09
C MET A 271 -5.31 -12.16 32.67
N LYS A 272 -6.56 -11.77 32.38
CA LYS A 272 -7.64 -12.72 32.04
C LYS A 272 -8.37 -12.31 30.77
N ILE A 273 -8.12 -13.03 29.68
CA ILE A 273 -8.82 -12.84 28.40
C ILE A 273 -9.55 -14.13 28.01
N ILE A 274 -10.87 -14.01 27.81
CA ILE A 274 -11.78 -15.07 27.38
C ILE A 274 -12.14 -14.85 25.91
N GLY A 275 -12.17 -15.92 25.12
CA GLY A 275 -12.55 -15.84 23.71
C GLY A 275 -11.53 -15.14 22.80
N LEU A 276 -10.25 -15.07 23.21
CA LEU A 276 -9.17 -14.41 22.48
C LEU A 276 -9.05 -15.00 21.07
N SER A 277 -9.19 -14.13 20.08
CA SER A 277 -9.07 -14.42 18.65
C SER A 277 -7.89 -13.67 18.03
N PRO A 278 -7.27 -14.15 16.95
CA PRO A 278 -6.16 -13.43 16.33
C PRO A 278 -6.67 -12.25 15.51
N TYR A 279 -6.16 -11.04 15.79
CA TYR A 279 -6.67 -9.77 15.26
C TYR A 279 -6.75 -9.66 13.72
N TRP A 280 -6.01 -10.51 13.00
CA TRP A 280 -5.99 -10.55 11.54
C TRP A 280 -7.08 -11.43 10.91
N PHE A 281 -7.85 -12.20 11.70
CA PHE A 281 -9.03 -12.91 11.18
C PHE A 281 -10.19 -11.95 10.94
N ASP A 282 -10.90 -12.16 9.83
CA ASP A 282 -12.16 -11.50 9.50
C ASP A 282 -13.30 -12.43 9.92
N ALA A 283 -14.02 -12.06 10.99
CA ALA A 283 -15.11 -12.87 11.54
C ALA A 283 -16.22 -13.19 10.51
N ALA A 284 -16.37 -12.34 9.48
CA ALA A 284 -17.31 -12.59 8.37
C ALA A 284 -16.85 -13.65 7.36
N ARG A 285 -15.61 -14.16 7.48
CA ARG A 285 -15.03 -15.22 6.61
C ARG A 285 -14.83 -16.55 7.32
N GLY A 286 -15.13 -16.62 8.63
CA GLY A 286 -15.01 -17.82 9.44
C GLY A 286 -14.45 -17.54 10.83
N THR A 287 -14.76 -18.42 11.78
CA THR A 287 -14.28 -18.35 13.17
C THR A 287 -12.92 -19.04 13.29
N GLY A 288 -11.88 -18.28 13.66
CA GLY A 288 -10.63 -18.86 14.16
C GLY A 288 -10.83 -19.51 15.52
N VAL A 289 -9.95 -20.45 15.91
CA VAL A 289 -10.03 -21.09 17.23
C VAL A 289 -9.76 -20.08 18.33
N GLN A 290 -10.82 -19.75 19.08
CA GLN A 290 -10.73 -18.87 20.24
C GLN A 290 -10.03 -19.57 21.41
N ASN A 291 -9.31 -18.78 22.19
CA ASN A 291 -8.50 -19.25 23.32
C ASN A 291 -8.83 -18.48 24.60
N THR A 292 -8.69 -19.12 25.76
CA THR A 292 -8.81 -18.45 27.06
C THR A 292 -7.44 -18.42 27.74
N VAL A 293 -6.99 -17.23 28.11
CA VAL A 293 -5.73 -16.97 28.82
C VAL A 293 -6.09 -16.43 30.19
N ASP A 294 -5.85 -17.20 31.23
CA ASP A 294 -6.11 -16.82 32.63
C ASP A 294 -4.80 -16.97 33.42
N MET A 295 -4.09 -15.84 33.61
CA MET A 295 -2.65 -15.79 33.83
C MET A 295 -2.31 -15.00 35.10
N GLN A 296 -2.02 -15.74 36.18
CA GLN A 296 -1.51 -15.20 37.45
C GLN A 296 0.03 -15.22 37.54
N SER A 297 0.69 -15.84 36.56
CA SER A 297 2.14 -16.07 36.48
C SER A 297 2.55 -16.41 35.03
N MET A 298 3.85 -16.45 34.76
CA MET A 298 4.38 -16.85 33.45
C MET A 298 3.93 -18.26 33.03
N PHE A 299 3.64 -18.44 31.74
CA PHE A 299 3.39 -19.74 31.14
C PHE A 299 4.63 -20.27 30.41
N LEU A 300 4.99 -21.54 30.65
CA LEU A 300 5.92 -22.29 29.80
C LEU A 300 5.11 -23.08 28.77
N LEU A 301 5.10 -22.60 27.53
CA LEU A 301 4.23 -23.09 26.45
C LEU A 301 4.95 -24.10 25.54
N THR A 302 4.30 -25.25 25.37
CA THR A 302 4.69 -26.31 24.44
C THR A 302 3.64 -26.55 23.37
N GLY A 303 3.88 -27.53 22.49
CA GLY A 303 2.99 -27.90 21.40
C GLY A 303 3.72 -27.95 20.05
N PRO A 304 3.17 -28.67 19.07
CA PRO A 304 3.88 -28.96 17.82
C PRO A 304 4.10 -27.73 16.93
N ASN A 305 4.91 -27.93 15.89
CA ASN A 305 4.99 -27.01 14.75
C ASN A 305 3.61 -26.89 14.07
N GLY A 306 3.22 -25.68 13.69
CA GLY A 306 1.86 -25.41 13.18
C GLY A 306 0.76 -25.38 14.26
N GLY A 307 1.06 -25.77 15.51
CA GLY A 307 0.10 -25.83 16.62
C GLY A 307 -0.41 -24.48 17.15
N GLY A 308 0.04 -23.35 16.57
CA GLY A 308 -0.50 -22.02 16.87
C GLY A 308 0.23 -21.21 17.96
N LYS A 309 1.33 -21.71 18.55
CA LYS A 309 2.11 -21.01 19.60
C LYS A 309 2.40 -19.54 19.26
N SER A 310 3.09 -19.28 18.15
CA SER A 310 3.41 -17.93 17.67
C SER A 310 2.17 -17.07 17.38
N SER A 311 1.04 -17.70 17.01
CA SER A 311 -0.23 -17.00 16.78
C SER A 311 -0.86 -16.57 18.10
N LEU A 312 -0.83 -17.42 19.14
CA LEU A 312 -1.30 -17.08 20.48
C LEU A 312 -0.46 -15.94 21.08
N LEU A 313 0.88 -16.02 21.02
CA LEU A 313 1.77 -14.96 21.50
C LEU A 313 1.48 -13.61 20.83
N ARG A 314 1.34 -13.59 19.50
CA ARG A 314 0.99 -12.35 18.75
C ARG A 314 -0.41 -11.83 19.08
N SER A 315 -1.39 -12.72 19.29
CA SER A 315 -2.75 -12.33 19.64
C SER A 315 -2.81 -11.72 21.04
N LEU A 316 -2.09 -12.31 22.00
CA LEU A 316 -1.99 -11.81 23.37
C LEU A 316 -1.25 -10.48 23.43
N CYS A 317 -0.13 -10.35 22.71
CA CYS A 317 0.63 -9.11 22.56
C CYS A 317 -0.25 -7.97 22.00
N ALA A 318 -1.01 -8.25 20.93
CA ALA A 318 -1.89 -7.27 20.31
C ALA A 318 -3.06 -6.88 21.23
N ALA A 319 -3.65 -7.84 21.94
CA ALA A 319 -4.73 -7.55 22.90
C ALA A 319 -4.24 -6.71 24.08
N ALA A 320 -3.07 -7.01 24.64
CA ALA A 320 -2.44 -6.22 25.70
C ALA A 320 -2.15 -4.77 25.23
N LEU A 321 -1.51 -4.62 24.06
CA LEU A 321 -1.17 -3.31 23.51
C LEU A 321 -2.41 -2.47 23.18
N LEU A 322 -3.41 -3.06 22.52
CA LEU A 322 -4.68 -2.38 22.23
C LEU A 322 -5.36 -1.93 23.53
N GLY A 323 -5.43 -2.80 24.54
CA GLY A 323 -6.04 -2.46 25.82
C GLY A 323 -5.32 -1.34 26.57
N MET A 324 -3.98 -1.38 26.63
CA MET A 324 -3.18 -0.30 27.22
C MET A 324 -3.37 1.04 26.49
N CYS A 325 -3.64 1.03 25.19
CA CYS A 325 -3.99 2.22 24.41
C CYS A 325 -5.48 2.62 24.50
N GLY A 326 -6.30 1.96 25.34
CA GLY A 326 -7.74 2.23 25.48
C GLY A 326 -8.61 1.74 24.32
N PHE A 327 -8.08 0.91 23.44
CA PHE A 327 -8.78 0.38 22.27
C PHE A 327 -9.51 -0.93 22.56
N MET A 328 -10.57 -1.19 21.79
CA MET A 328 -11.27 -2.47 21.78
C MET A 328 -10.33 -3.61 21.36
N VAL A 329 -10.44 -4.77 22.03
CA VAL A 329 -9.56 -5.95 21.89
C VAL A 329 -10.30 -7.15 21.27
N PRO A 330 -9.59 -8.06 20.57
CA PRO A 330 -10.18 -9.20 19.85
C PRO A 330 -10.58 -10.37 20.77
N ALA A 331 -11.47 -10.13 21.73
CA ALA A 331 -11.90 -11.07 22.76
C ALA A 331 -13.39 -10.92 23.10
N GLU A 332 -13.95 -11.87 23.85
CA GLU A 332 -15.32 -11.82 24.38
C GLU A 332 -15.38 -11.12 25.74
N SER A 333 -14.32 -11.26 26.53
CA SER A 333 -14.09 -10.51 27.78
C SER A 333 -12.59 -10.41 28.04
N ALA A 334 -12.13 -9.27 28.56
CA ALA A 334 -10.72 -9.05 28.85
C ALA A 334 -10.52 -8.18 30.10
N VAL A 335 -9.68 -8.66 31.00
CA VAL A 335 -9.10 -7.95 32.13
C VAL A 335 -7.59 -7.90 31.90
N ILE A 336 -7.03 -6.71 31.77
CA ILE A 336 -5.64 -6.48 31.33
C ILE A 336 -4.97 -5.54 32.34
N PRO A 337 -3.98 -6.02 33.11
CA PRO A 337 -3.19 -5.16 33.98
C PRO A 337 -2.46 -4.06 33.20
N HIS A 338 -2.30 -2.88 33.81
CA HIS A 338 -1.52 -1.79 33.22
C HIS A 338 -0.01 -2.10 33.29
N PHE A 339 0.51 -2.75 32.25
CA PHE A 339 1.93 -3.11 32.18
C PHE A 339 2.85 -1.89 32.03
N ASP A 340 4.06 -1.96 32.59
CA ASP A 340 5.09 -0.94 32.37
C ASP A 340 5.88 -1.14 31.06
N SER A 341 5.99 -2.40 30.62
CA SER A 341 6.54 -2.76 29.31
C SER A 341 5.88 -4.02 28.76
N ILE A 342 5.75 -4.08 27.42
CA ILE A 342 5.47 -5.33 26.70
C ILE A 342 6.74 -5.69 25.94
N MET A 343 7.35 -6.81 26.30
CA MET A 343 8.57 -7.33 25.71
C MET A 343 8.25 -8.52 24.81
N LEU A 344 8.58 -8.43 23.52
CA LEU A 344 8.38 -9.49 22.55
C LEU A 344 9.71 -9.89 21.89
N HIS A 345 10.19 -11.09 22.18
CA HIS A 345 11.24 -11.75 21.39
C HIS A 345 10.60 -12.77 20.45
N MET A 346 10.86 -12.62 19.16
CA MET A 346 10.55 -13.63 18.13
C MET A 346 11.82 -13.88 17.31
N LYS A 347 12.01 -15.12 16.86
CA LYS A 347 13.10 -15.60 15.98
C LYS A 347 13.86 -14.50 15.23
N SER A 348 15.03 -14.15 15.76
CA SER A 348 16.02 -13.29 15.13
C SER A 348 16.64 -13.97 13.91
N TYR A 349 16.77 -13.24 12.81
CA TYR A 349 17.53 -13.65 11.63
C TYR A 349 18.98 -13.12 11.73
N ASP A 350 19.94 -13.73 11.02
CA ASP A 350 21.31 -13.21 10.96
C ASP A 350 21.34 -11.79 10.36
N SER A 351 22.24 -10.93 10.88
CA SER A 351 22.54 -9.64 10.27
C SER A 351 24.00 -9.62 9.77
N PRO A 352 24.25 -9.99 8.49
CA PRO A 352 25.56 -9.87 7.86
C PRO A 352 26.08 -8.43 7.84
N ALA A 353 25.20 -7.43 7.88
CA ALA A 353 25.56 -6.01 7.93
C ALA A 353 26.18 -5.60 9.27
N ASP A 354 25.80 -6.26 10.37
CA ASP A 354 26.32 -6.03 11.72
C ASP A 354 27.54 -6.89 12.07
N GLY A 355 27.86 -7.90 11.26
CA GLY A 355 28.89 -8.91 11.58
C GLY A 355 28.54 -9.81 12.76
N LYS A 356 27.25 -9.93 13.12
CA LYS A 356 26.75 -10.71 14.28
C LYS A 356 25.99 -11.94 13.80
N SER A 357 26.16 -13.07 14.50
CA SER A 357 25.30 -14.24 14.31
C SER A 357 23.92 -14.03 14.93
N SER A 358 22.90 -14.70 14.39
CA SER A 358 21.56 -14.81 14.97
C SER A 358 21.58 -15.16 16.45
N PHE A 359 22.40 -16.12 16.89
CA PHE A 359 22.55 -16.45 18.32
C PHE A 359 23.16 -15.29 19.15
N GLN A 360 24.10 -14.51 18.61
CA GLN A 360 24.64 -13.34 19.30
C GLN A 360 23.61 -12.21 19.43
N ILE A 361 22.74 -12.05 18.43
CA ILE A 361 21.60 -11.12 18.45
C ILE A 361 20.58 -11.58 19.50
N GLU A 362 20.16 -12.85 19.44
CA GLU A 362 19.28 -13.52 20.41
C GLU A 362 19.76 -13.35 21.85
N MET A 363 21.05 -13.59 22.14
CA MET A 363 21.62 -13.38 23.48
C MET A 363 21.63 -11.90 23.91
N SER A 364 21.77 -10.95 22.99
CA SER A 364 21.70 -9.53 23.31
C SER A 364 20.26 -9.06 23.58
N GLU A 365 19.28 -9.60 22.86
CA GLU A 365 17.85 -9.35 23.10
C GLU A 365 17.40 -9.95 24.42
N ILE A 366 17.72 -11.22 24.69
CA ILE A 366 17.42 -11.90 25.96
C ILE A 366 18.07 -11.18 27.15
N ARG A 367 19.31 -10.70 27.01
CA ARG A 367 19.94 -9.84 28.03
C ARG A 367 19.11 -8.58 28.26
N SER A 368 18.74 -7.85 27.21
CA SER A 368 17.96 -6.61 27.32
C SER A 368 16.62 -6.84 28.02
N LEU A 369 15.95 -7.95 27.68
CA LEU A 369 14.70 -8.40 28.27
C LEU A 369 14.87 -8.65 29.78
N ILE A 370 15.83 -9.49 30.17
CA ILE A 370 16.09 -9.81 31.59
C ILE A 370 16.48 -8.56 32.40
N THR A 371 17.25 -7.63 31.82
CA THR A 371 17.68 -6.41 32.53
C THR A 371 16.58 -5.35 32.65
N GLY A 372 15.50 -5.43 31.87
CA GLY A 372 14.42 -4.44 31.87
C GLY A 372 13.08 -4.96 32.38
N ALA A 373 12.88 -6.28 32.47
CA ALA A 373 11.63 -6.88 32.94
C ALA A 373 11.41 -6.63 34.44
N THR A 374 10.19 -6.24 34.79
CA THR A 374 9.73 -6.07 36.18
C THR A 374 8.53 -7.00 36.45
N SER A 375 8.07 -7.07 37.70
CA SER A 375 6.81 -7.76 38.04
C SER A 375 5.57 -7.15 37.37
N SER A 376 5.65 -5.92 36.85
CA SER A 376 4.60 -5.25 36.07
C SER A 376 4.83 -5.31 34.54
N SER A 377 5.78 -6.13 34.05
CA SER A 377 6.00 -6.32 32.61
C SER A 377 5.28 -7.54 32.03
N LEU A 378 4.94 -7.50 30.74
CA LEU A 378 4.45 -8.63 29.95
C LEU A 378 5.56 -9.17 29.04
N VAL A 379 6.01 -10.40 29.28
CA VAL A 379 7.15 -11.03 28.58
C VAL A 379 6.69 -12.14 27.64
N LEU A 380 6.97 -12.01 26.34
CA LEU A 380 6.57 -12.97 25.30
C LEU A 380 7.81 -13.41 24.50
N ILE A 381 8.15 -14.69 24.56
CA ILE A 381 9.38 -15.24 23.96
C ILE A 381 9.02 -16.45 23.08
N ASP A 382 9.35 -16.43 21.79
CA ASP A 382 9.00 -17.50 20.84
C ASP A 382 10.21 -18.29 20.32
N GLU A 383 10.35 -19.54 20.79
CA GLU A 383 11.39 -20.53 20.46
C GLU A 383 12.83 -20.13 20.87
N ILE A 384 13.00 -19.83 22.16
CA ILE A 384 14.27 -19.48 22.81
C ILE A 384 15.41 -20.49 22.58
N CYS A 385 16.61 -19.96 22.34
CA CYS A 385 17.91 -20.63 22.18
C CYS A 385 17.97 -21.66 21.04
N ARG A 386 17.23 -21.42 19.94
CA ARG A 386 17.22 -22.31 18.78
C ARG A 386 18.48 -22.20 17.90
N GLY A 387 19.27 -21.13 18.05
CA GLY A 387 20.47 -20.86 17.24
C GLY A 387 21.76 -21.57 17.68
N THR A 388 21.71 -22.53 18.60
CA THR A 388 22.90 -23.13 19.23
C THR A 388 22.75 -24.63 19.49
N GLU A 389 23.79 -25.26 20.07
CA GLU A 389 23.78 -26.65 20.52
C GLU A 389 22.63 -26.90 21.51
N THR A 390 21.73 -27.83 21.18
CA THR A 390 20.47 -28.09 21.90
C THR A 390 20.65 -28.24 23.41
N ALA A 391 21.69 -28.93 23.87
CA ALA A 391 21.97 -29.11 25.30
C ALA A 391 22.28 -27.77 26.00
N LYS A 392 23.19 -26.97 25.44
CA LYS A 392 23.54 -25.63 25.95
C LYS A 392 22.35 -24.68 25.87
N GLY A 393 21.62 -24.69 24.75
CA GLY A 393 20.41 -23.89 24.59
C GLY A 393 19.32 -24.22 25.61
N THR A 394 19.15 -25.50 25.96
CA THR A 394 18.19 -25.95 26.99
C THR A 394 18.59 -25.43 28.38
N CYS A 395 19.87 -25.51 28.75
CA CYS A 395 20.36 -24.99 30.02
C CYS A 395 20.25 -23.46 30.12
N ILE A 396 20.52 -22.73 29.03
CA ILE A 396 20.34 -21.27 28.98
C ILE A 396 18.85 -20.93 29.12
N ALA A 397 17.97 -21.54 28.32
CA ALA A 397 16.53 -21.30 28.38
C ALA A 397 15.95 -21.59 29.78
N GLY A 398 16.39 -22.65 30.46
CA GLY A 398 16.01 -22.95 31.84
C GLY A 398 16.38 -21.84 32.82
N SER A 399 17.63 -21.34 32.76
CA SER A 399 18.11 -20.21 33.57
C SER A 399 17.35 -18.90 33.32
N VAL A 400 17.00 -18.64 32.05
CA VAL A 400 16.16 -17.48 31.67
C VAL A 400 14.76 -17.60 32.28
N ILE A 401 14.13 -18.78 32.23
CA ILE A 401 12.81 -19.03 32.83
C ILE A 401 12.85 -18.94 34.36
N GLU A 402 13.86 -19.50 35.04
CA GLU A 402 14.05 -19.31 36.49
C GLU A 402 14.15 -17.81 36.86
N THR A 403 14.88 -17.03 36.06
CA THR A 403 15.07 -15.59 36.31
C THR A 403 13.76 -14.83 36.15
N LEU A 404 12.97 -15.14 35.12
CA LEU A 404 11.68 -14.47 34.86
C LEU A 404 10.59 -14.87 35.87
N ASP A 405 10.58 -16.12 36.32
CA ASP A 405 9.73 -16.60 37.43
C ASP A 405 10.07 -15.89 38.75
N ALA A 406 11.35 -15.68 39.02
CA ALA A 406 11.83 -14.96 40.20
C ALA A 406 11.54 -13.44 40.16
N ILE A 407 11.53 -12.82 38.98
CA ILE A 407 11.05 -11.45 38.77
C ILE A 407 9.52 -11.37 38.99
N GLY A 408 8.80 -12.46 38.71
CA GLY A 408 7.34 -12.54 38.89
C GLY A 408 6.54 -11.80 37.83
N CYS A 409 7.12 -11.60 36.65
CA CYS A 409 6.44 -11.00 35.49
C CYS A 409 5.34 -11.92 34.92
N LEU A 410 4.36 -11.34 34.22
CA LEU A 410 3.39 -12.11 33.43
C LEU A 410 3.99 -12.40 32.04
N GLY A 411 3.60 -13.50 31.40
CA GLY A 411 4.18 -13.83 30.10
C GLY A 411 3.95 -15.23 29.57
N ILE A 412 4.51 -15.49 28.39
CA ILE A 412 4.57 -16.81 27.75
C ILE A 412 5.96 -17.03 27.15
N VAL A 413 6.63 -18.10 27.56
CA VAL A 413 7.85 -18.61 26.91
C VAL A 413 7.51 -19.87 26.12
N SER A 414 7.52 -19.75 24.79
CA SER A 414 7.28 -20.83 23.84
C SER A 414 8.59 -21.59 23.56
N THR A 415 8.57 -22.92 23.66
CA THR A 415 9.77 -23.76 23.49
C THR A 415 9.52 -25.08 22.76
N HIS A 416 10.56 -25.58 22.10
CA HIS A 416 10.70 -26.94 21.56
C HIS A 416 11.80 -27.76 22.25
N LEU A 417 12.46 -27.18 23.25
CA LEU A 417 13.57 -27.81 23.96
C LEU A 417 13.03 -28.75 25.04
N HIS A 418 12.47 -29.91 24.64
CA HIS A 418 11.79 -30.83 25.56
C HIS A 418 12.66 -31.35 26.72
N GLY A 419 13.99 -31.29 26.61
CA GLY A 419 14.91 -31.56 27.73
C GLY A 419 14.80 -30.57 28.90
N ILE A 420 14.09 -29.44 28.73
CA ILE A 420 13.86 -28.45 29.80
C ILE A 420 13.00 -29.01 30.93
N PHE A 421 12.19 -30.04 30.67
CA PHE A 421 11.40 -30.76 31.67
C PHE A 421 12.22 -31.76 32.48
N ASP A 422 13.44 -32.06 32.03
CA ASP A 422 14.36 -32.99 32.66
C ASP A 422 15.48 -32.22 33.42
N LEU A 423 15.44 -30.88 33.42
CA LEU A 423 16.31 -30.01 34.23
C LEU A 423 15.73 -29.78 35.64
N PRO A 424 16.57 -29.66 36.69
CA PRO A 424 16.14 -29.41 38.06
C PRO A 424 15.82 -27.92 38.32
N LEU A 425 14.82 -27.39 37.61
CA LEU A 425 14.46 -25.97 37.62
C LEU A 425 13.85 -25.51 38.96
N LYS A 426 14.26 -24.34 39.43
CA LYS A 426 13.84 -23.68 40.69
C LYS A 426 12.64 -22.74 40.52
N ILE A 427 11.74 -23.05 39.58
CA ILE A 427 10.50 -22.29 39.38
C ILE A 427 9.55 -22.45 40.58
N LYS A 428 8.79 -21.40 40.89
CA LYS A 428 7.80 -21.37 41.98
C LYS A 428 6.37 -21.09 41.51
N LYS A 429 6.21 -20.31 40.43
CA LYS A 429 4.89 -19.84 39.97
C LYS A 429 4.55 -20.26 38.54
N THR A 430 5.55 -20.55 37.71
CA THR A 430 5.39 -20.80 36.27
C THR A 430 4.49 -21.99 36.00
N VAL A 431 3.45 -21.78 35.18
CA VAL A 431 2.46 -22.80 34.82
C VAL A 431 2.84 -23.44 33.48
N TYR A 432 2.82 -24.78 33.42
CA TYR A 432 3.00 -25.51 32.17
C TYR A 432 1.71 -25.46 31.34
N LYS A 433 1.83 -25.01 30.09
CA LYS A 433 0.74 -25.02 29.10
C LYS A 433 1.18 -25.70 27.81
N ALA A 434 0.21 -26.17 27.04
CA ALA A 434 0.42 -26.73 25.71
C ALA A 434 -0.60 -26.21 24.70
N MET A 435 -0.24 -26.18 23.42
CA MET A 435 -1.22 -26.18 22.34
C MET A 435 -1.60 -27.64 22.05
N GLY A 436 -2.87 -27.98 22.24
CA GLY A 436 -3.36 -29.36 22.17
C GLY A 436 -3.40 -29.95 20.76
N ALA A 437 -3.22 -31.26 20.66
CA ALA A 437 -3.44 -32.06 19.47
C ALA A 437 -4.43 -33.20 19.78
N GLU A 438 -5.12 -33.70 18.75
CA GLU A 438 -6.05 -34.83 18.81
C GLU A 438 -5.60 -35.89 17.77
N TYR A 439 -5.60 -37.16 18.14
CA TYR A 439 -5.24 -38.25 17.22
C TYR A 439 -6.46 -38.70 16.42
N VAL A 440 -6.38 -38.58 15.09
CA VAL A 440 -7.40 -39.04 14.13
C VAL A 440 -6.73 -39.99 13.15
N ASP A 441 -7.28 -41.19 12.98
CA ASP A 441 -6.73 -42.28 12.14
C ASP A 441 -5.23 -42.58 12.38
N GLY A 442 -4.78 -42.37 13.62
CA GLY A 442 -3.39 -42.53 14.06
C GLY A 442 -2.48 -41.31 13.82
N GLN A 443 -2.93 -40.29 13.09
CA GLN A 443 -2.18 -39.05 12.88
C GLN A 443 -2.57 -37.97 13.91
N PRO A 444 -1.60 -37.33 14.59
CA PRO A 444 -1.88 -36.21 15.48
C PRO A 444 -2.18 -34.91 14.71
N ILE A 445 -3.35 -34.33 14.96
CA ILE A 445 -3.87 -33.11 14.32
C ILE A 445 -3.91 -31.95 15.35
N PRO A 446 -3.37 -30.76 15.04
CA PRO A 446 -3.50 -29.59 15.92
C PRO A 446 -4.95 -29.17 16.17
N THR A 447 -5.31 -28.94 17.43
CA THR A 447 -6.60 -28.32 17.81
C THR A 447 -6.57 -26.79 17.82
N TRP A 448 -5.36 -26.21 17.87
CA TRP A 448 -5.08 -24.79 18.11
C TRP A 448 -5.67 -24.21 19.43
N LYS A 449 -6.05 -25.08 20.37
CA LYS A 449 -6.50 -24.71 21.73
C LYS A 449 -5.33 -24.75 22.72
N LEU A 450 -5.25 -23.74 23.57
CA LEU A 450 -4.41 -23.69 24.76
C LEU A 450 -5.03 -24.60 25.84
N ILE A 451 -4.22 -25.52 26.35
CA ILE A 451 -4.59 -26.47 27.41
C ILE A 451 -3.49 -26.49 28.49
N ASP A 452 -3.82 -27.04 29.65
CA ASP A 452 -2.88 -27.26 30.75
C ASP A 452 -1.94 -28.45 30.49
N GLY A 453 -0.74 -28.39 31.07
CA GLY A 453 0.26 -29.45 31.00
C GLY A 453 1.32 -29.26 29.91
N VAL A 454 1.91 -30.36 29.45
CA VAL A 454 3.06 -30.36 28.53
C VAL A 454 2.81 -31.29 27.34
N CYS A 455 2.98 -30.77 26.13
CA CYS A 455 3.00 -31.57 24.91
C CYS A 455 4.46 -31.91 24.54
N LYS A 456 4.77 -33.21 24.43
CA LYS A 456 6.05 -33.73 23.93
C LYS A 456 5.96 -34.29 22.48
N GLU A 457 4.84 -34.04 21.79
CA GLU A 457 4.62 -34.49 20.40
C GLU A 457 5.25 -33.55 19.37
N SER A 458 5.67 -34.11 18.24
CA SER A 458 6.36 -33.40 17.16
C SER A 458 5.84 -33.84 15.80
N LEU A 459 5.09 -32.96 15.13
CA LEU A 459 4.52 -33.21 13.79
C LEU A 459 5.54 -33.15 12.65
N ALA A 460 6.80 -33.48 12.90
CA ALA A 460 7.90 -33.24 11.96
C ALA A 460 7.81 -34.15 10.72
N PHE A 461 7.52 -35.44 10.92
CA PHE A 461 7.46 -36.43 9.85
C PHE A 461 6.13 -36.34 9.09
N GLU A 462 5.03 -36.10 9.78
CA GLU A 462 3.70 -35.87 9.24
C GLU A 462 3.62 -34.54 8.46
N THR A 463 4.44 -33.54 8.81
CA THR A 463 4.61 -32.34 7.97
C THR A 463 5.41 -32.66 6.71
N ALA A 464 6.51 -33.41 6.81
CA ALA A 464 7.27 -33.84 5.63
C ALA A 464 6.41 -34.68 4.65
N GLN A 465 5.57 -35.58 5.18
CA GLN A 465 4.63 -36.39 4.38
C GLN A 465 3.61 -35.51 3.65
N ARG A 466 3.03 -34.51 4.32
CA ARG A 466 2.07 -33.56 3.73
C ARG A 466 2.68 -32.61 2.69
N GLU A 467 3.96 -32.25 2.84
CA GLU A 467 4.73 -31.52 1.82
C GLU A 467 5.20 -32.42 0.65
N GLY A 468 4.85 -33.71 0.66
CA GLY A 468 5.11 -34.64 -0.44
C GLY A 468 6.53 -35.24 -0.46
N ILE A 469 7.24 -35.23 0.68
CA ILE A 469 8.51 -35.95 0.80
C ILE A 469 8.25 -37.47 0.66
N PRO A 470 9.01 -38.19 -0.19
CA PRO A 470 8.83 -39.62 -0.38
C PRO A 470 8.86 -40.42 0.92
N GLU A 471 7.85 -41.25 1.11
CA GLU A 471 7.63 -42.10 2.30
C GLU A 471 8.88 -42.89 2.73
N ILE A 472 9.66 -43.42 1.78
CA ILE A 472 10.91 -44.16 2.06
C ILE A 472 11.99 -43.31 2.74
N LEU A 473 12.02 -41.98 2.51
CA LEU A 473 12.92 -41.06 3.21
C LEU A 473 12.41 -40.75 4.63
N ILE A 474 11.09 -40.73 4.82
CA ILE A 474 10.46 -40.49 6.13
C ILE A 474 10.68 -41.70 7.03
N GLN A 475 10.39 -42.90 6.55
CA GLN A 475 10.66 -44.16 7.24
C GLN A 475 12.15 -44.28 7.61
N ARG A 476 13.07 -43.91 6.71
CA ARG A 476 14.51 -43.91 7.01
C ARG A 476 14.90 -42.83 8.05
N ALA A 477 14.25 -41.67 8.07
CA ALA A 477 14.44 -40.65 9.10
C ALA A 477 13.89 -41.11 10.47
N GLU A 478 12.77 -41.83 10.49
CA GLU A 478 12.23 -42.48 11.68
C GLU A 478 13.17 -43.58 12.20
N GLU A 479 13.77 -44.41 11.35
CA GLU A 479 14.79 -45.39 11.77
C GLU A 479 15.98 -44.70 12.45
N PHE A 480 16.48 -43.59 11.89
CA PHE A 480 17.55 -42.80 12.52
C PHE A 480 17.09 -42.17 13.86
N TYR A 481 15.87 -41.66 13.95
CA TYR A 481 15.33 -41.10 15.19
C TYR A 481 15.15 -42.17 16.28
N ASN A 482 14.55 -43.31 15.94
CA ASN A 482 14.33 -44.44 16.84
C ASN A 482 15.66 -45.06 17.31
N SER A 483 16.70 -45.11 16.47
CA SER A 483 18.01 -45.64 16.86
C SER A 483 18.86 -44.66 17.70
N ALA A 484 18.77 -43.35 17.44
CA ALA A 484 19.49 -42.33 18.21
C ALA A 484 18.82 -41.96 19.55
N TYR A 485 17.48 -41.89 19.58
CA TYR A 485 16.71 -41.36 20.72
C TYR A 485 15.69 -42.34 21.32
N GLY A 486 15.32 -43.41 20.60
CA GLY A 486 14.25 -44.33 21.02
C GLY A 486 14.50 -45.11 22.32
N ASN A 487 15.75 -45.18 22.78
CA ASN A 487 16.10 -45.76 24.10
C ASN A 487 15.59 -44.92 25.30
N GLN A 488 15.06 -43.72 25.08
CA GLN A 488 14.41 -42.90 26.12
C GLN A 488 12.92 -43.24 26.30
N ILE A 489 12.36 -44.18 25.53
CA ILE A 489 10.98 -44.65 25.66
C ILE A 489 10.99 -46.16 25.97
N PRO A 490 10.33 -46.64 27.04
CA PRO A 490 10.39 -48.04 27.45
C PRO A 490 9.58 -48.95 26.51
N ARG A 491 10.21 -49.45 25.44
CA ARG A 491 9.62 -50.44 24.52
C ARG A 491 9.93 -51.87 24.95
N LYS A 492 8.90 -52.74 24.91
CA LYS A 492 9.08 -54.19 24.99
C LYS A 492 9.84 -54.69 23.76
N LYS A 493 10.69 -55.70 23.95
CA LYS A 493 11.37 -56.40 22.84
C LYS A 493 10.38 -57.27 22.08
N ASP A 494 10.60 -57.41 20.77
CA ASP A 494 10.84 -58.73 20.19
C ASP A 494 11.79 -58.60 18.97
N GLN A 495 12.18 -59.74 18.37
CA GLN A 495 13.37 -59.87 17.52
C GLN A 495 13.05 -60.08 16.04
N ILE A 496 14.00 -59.75 15.14
CA ILE A 496 14.55 -60.62 14.05
C ILE A 496 15.52 -59.80 13.13
N ARG A 497 16.52 -60.46 12.53
CA ARG A 497 17.42 -59.98 11.44
C ARG A 497 17.42 -61.02 10.31
N PRO A 498 17.50 -60.63 9.02
CA PRO A 498 18.79 -60.66 8.25
C PRO A 498 18.89 -59.54 7.17
N LEU A 499 19.85 -59.52 6.21
CA LEU A 499 21.33 -59.54 6.28
C LEU A 499 21.94 -59.35 4.85
N CYS A 500 22.94 -58.46 4.66
CA CYS A 500 23.84 -58.34 3.47
C CYS A 500 23.18 -57.93 2.11
N SER A 501 23.90 -57.47 1.06
CA SER A 501 25.34 -57.14 0.85
C SER A 501 25.57 -56.18 -0.34
N ASP A 502 26.55 -55.29 -0.20
CA ASP A 502 27.65 -54.89 -1.12
C ASP A 502 27.49 -54.81 -2.66
N ILE A 503 28.01 -53.71 -3.27
CA ILE A 503 29.14 -53.69 -4.26
C ILE A 503 29.35 -52.27 -4.87
N ASP A 504 30.61 -51.85 -5.02
CA ASP A 504 31.06 -50.60 -5.68
C ASP A 504 31.20 -50.72 -7.23
N LEU A 505 31.34 -49.58 -7.95
CA LEU A 505 32.52 -49.33 -8.83
C LEU A 505 32.60 -47.95 -9.54
N ASN A 506 33.84 -47.47 -9.61
CA ASN A 506 34.48 -46.35 -10.34
C ASN A 506 34.35 -46.38 -11.89
N SER A 507 34.71 -45.37 -12.73
CA SER A 507 35.09 -43.93 -12.60
C SER A 507 35.37 -43.28 -14.00
N THR A 508 35.78 -41.99 -14.05
CA THR A 508 36.71 -41.34 -15.05
C THR A 508 36.26 -41.13 -16.54
N ASP A 509 36.68 -40.13 -17.35
CA ASP A 509 37.41 -38.82 -17.20
C ASP A 509 37.47 -38.02 -18.56
N LYS A 510 37.93 -36.74 -18.58
CA LYS A 510 38.49 -35.91 -19.70
C LYS A 510 37.58 -35.39 -20.87
N SER A 511 37.89 -34.31 -21.63
CA SER A 511 38.71 -33.07 -21.43
C SER A 511 38.73 -32.10 -22.64
N SER A 512 38.69 -30.75 -22.43
CA SER A 512 39.29 -29.64 -23.26
C SER A 512 38.86 -29.48 -24.75
N ASP A 513 39.11 -28.43 -25.56
CA ASP A 513 39.70 -27.05 -25.51
C ASP A 513 39.13 -26.24 -26.75
N GLN A 514 39.41 -25.00 -27.19
CA GLN A 514 40.12 -23.75 -26.79
C GLN A 514 39.60 -22.57 -27.69
N LEU A 515 39.94 -21.28 -27.45
CA LEU A 515 40.44 -20.28 -28.46
C LEU A 515 40.54 -18.81 -27.93
N ASN A 516 41.32 -17.95 -28.61
CA ASN A 516 41.75 -16.61 -28.15
C ASN A 516 41.55 -15.43 -29.15
N GLY A 517 41.18 -14.23 -28.64
CA GLY A 517 41.61 -12.90 -29.16
C GLY A 517 40.95 -12.31 -30.43
N THR A 518 41.02 -11.00 -30.74
CA THR A 518 41.54 -9.79 -30.03
C THR A 518 40.92 -8.48 -30.57
N ARG A 519 40.60 -7.51 -29.69
CA ARG A 519 40.36 -6.03 -29.83
C ARG A 519 39.93 -5.39 -31.18
N GLN A 520 38.88 -4.56 -31.13
CA GLN A 520 38.98 -3.07 -31.15
C GLN A 520 37.65 -2.39 -30.72
N ILE A 521 37.69 -1.09 -30.34
CA ILE A 521 36.52 -0.30 -29.88
C ILE A 521 36.63 1.15 -30.36
N ALA A 522 35.58 1.68 -31.02
CA ALA A 522 35.18 3.09 -30.94
C ALA A 522 33.74 3.33 -31.49
N LEU A 523 32.89 3.95 -30.67
CA LEU A 523 31.83 4.92 -31.03
C LEU A 523 30.78 4.60 -32.12
N GLU A 524 29.85 3.68 -31.84
CA GLU A 524 28.43 3.80 -32.30
C GLU A 524 27.51 3.39 -31.13
N SER A 525 27.23 4.35 -30.25
CA SER A 525 26.73 4.11 -28.89
C SER A 525 25.25 4.43 -28.71
N SER A 526 24.38 3.43 -28.96
CA SER A 526 23.03 3.33 -28.37
C SER A 526 22.46 1.92 -28.61
N THR A 527 22.18 1.60 -29.87
CA THR A 527 21.42 0.38 -30.27
C THR A 527 22.21 -0.93 -30.21
N LYS A 528 23.55 -0.89 -30.20
CA LYS A 528 24.40 -2.09 -30.30
C LYS A 528 24.64 -2.86 -29.00
N LEU A 529 24.24 -2.33 -27.83
CA LEU A 529 24.49 -2.99 -26.54
C LEU A 529 23.46 -4.09 -26.22
N MET A 530 22.22 -3.97 -26.72
CA MET A 530 21.10 -4.83 -26.29
C MET A 530 21.10 -6.25 -26.88
N HIS A 531 21.88 -6.50 -27.93
CA HIS A 531 21.78 -7.75 -28.72
C HIS A 531 22.56 -8.96 -28.11
N ARG A 532 23.05 -8.86 -26.86
CA ARG A 532 23.95 -9.88 -26.26
C ARG A 532 23.32 -10.76 -25.18
N ILE A 533 22.08 -10.51 -24.78
CA ILE A 533 21.30 -11.40 -23.90
C ILE A 533 20.18 -12.01 -24.75
N GLY A 534 20.15 -13.34 -24.87
CA GLY A 534 19.26 -14.08 -25.77
C GLY A 534 17.80 -14.18 -25.30
N ILE A 535 17.22 -13.08 -24.82
CA ILE A 535 15.81 -12.94 -24.45
C ILE A 535 15.33 -11.64 -25.12
N SER A 536 14.26 -11.72 -25.91
CA SER A 536 13.65 -10.51 -26.48
C SER A 536 12.94 -9.75 -25.36
N SER A 537 13.54 -8.65 -24.87
CA SER A 537 12.96 -7.83 -23.79
C SER A 537 11.53 -7.42 -24.12
N LYS A 538 11.27 -7.03 -25.37
CA LYS A 538 9.94 -6.72 -25.88
C LYS A 538 8.92 -7.85 -25.71
N LYS A 539 9.27 -9.12 -25.96
CA LYS A 539 8.37 -10.26 -25.69
C LYS A 539 8.05 -10.44 -24.20
N LEU A 540 8.96 -10.04 -23.31
CA LEU A 540 8.74 -10.08 -21.87
C LEU A 540 7.84 -8.92 -21.44
N GLU A 541 8.13 -7.70 -21.91
CA GLU A 541 7.29 -6.50 -21.74
C GLU A 541 5.84 -6.75 -22.24
N ASP A 542 5.68 -7.20 -23.48
CA ASP A 542 4.39 -7.53 -24.10
C ASP A 542 3.59 -8.54 -23.23
N ALA A 543 4.26 -9.58 -22.71
CA ALA A 543 3.65 -10.58 -21.84
C ALA A 543 3.25 -10.01 -20.46
N ILE A 544 4.08 -9.17 -19.85
CA ILE A 544 3.79 -8.55 -18.55
C ILE A 544 2.57 -7.63 -18.65
N CYS A 545 2.50 -6.79 -19.69
CA CYS A 545 1.35 -5.92 -19.92
C CYS A 545 0.06 -6.75 -20.07
N LEU A 546 0.06 -7.75 -20.94
CA LEU A 546 -1.11 -8.60 -21.20
C LEU A 546 -1.58 -9.37 -19.94
N ILE A 547 -0.66 -9.86 -19.12
CA ILE A 547 -0.96 -10.54 -17.85
C ILE A 547 -1.53 -9.55 -16.82
N CYS A 548 -0.89 -8.39 -16.64
CA CYS A 548 -1.23 -7.45 -15.57
C CYS A 548 -2.50 -6.64 -15.87
N GLU A 549 -2.67 -6.15 -17.10
CA GLU A 549 -3.84 -5.34 -17.50
C GLU A 549 -5.14 -6.12 -17.30
N LYS A 550 -5.16 -7.41 -17.67
CA LYS A 550 -6.31 -8.30 -17.48
C LYS A 550 -6.72 -8.41 -16.00
N LYS A 551 -5.75 -8.43 -15.07
CA LYS A 551 -6.04 -8.50 -13.62
C LYS A 551 -6.38 -7.13 -13.02
N LEU A 552 -5.79 -6.05 -13.51
CA LEU A 552 -6.12 -4.68 -13.09
C LEU A 552 -7.58 -4.31 -13.44
N ILE A 553 -8.05 -4.70 -14.63
CA ILE A 553 -9.47 -4.54 -15.03
C ILE A 553 -10.41 -5.27 -14.06
N GLU A 554 -10.09 -6.51 -13.69
CA GLU A 554 -10.87 -7.32 -12.75
C GLU A 554 -10.93 -6.69 -11.34
N LEU A 555 -9.80 -6.16 -10.86
CA LEU A 555 -9.68 -5.56 -9.53
C LEU A 555 -10.41 -4.21 -9.41
N TYR A 556 -10.36 -3.35 -10.44
CA TYR A 556 -10.97 -2.02 -10.37
C TYR A 556 -12.46 -1.98 -10.76
N LYS A 557 -13.01 -3.01 -11.40
CA LYS A 557 -14.44 -3.10 -11.81
C LYS A 557 -14.97 -1.90 -12.61
N MET A 558 -14.08 -1.17 -13.30
CA MET A 558 -14.46 0.02 -14.08
C MET A 558 -15.22 -0.36 -15.35
N LYS A 559 -16.31 0.36 -15.64
CA LYS A 559 -17.16 0.13 -16.83
C LYS A 559 -16.62 0.75 -18.12
N ASN A 560 -15.62 1.63 -18.04
CA ASN A 560 -15.09 2.35 -19.20
C ASN A 560 -13.64 1.91 -19.48
N PRO A 561 -13.31 1.41 -20.69
CA PRO A 561 -11.94 1.03 -21.07
C PRO A 561 -11.07 2.23 -21.49
N SER A 562 -11.58 3.47 -21.38
CA SER A 562 -10.93 4.68 -21.91
C SER A 562 -9.91 5.32 -20.98
N GLU A 563 -9.94 5.01 -19.68
CA GLU A 563 -8.97 5.49 -18.68
C GLU A 563 -7.91 4.42 -18.38
N MET A 564 -7.29 3.86 -19.43
CA MET A 564 -6.24 2.85 -19.30
C MET A 564 -4.89 3.48 -18.87
N ALA A 565 -4.52 3.27 -17.62
CA ALA A 565 -3.13 3.30 -17.21
C ALA A 565 -2.43 2.01 -17.72
N MET A 566 -1.87 2.06 -18.93
CA MET A 566 -1.02 0.99 -19.47
C MET A 566 0.13 0.68 -18.51
N VAL A 567 0.51 -0.60 -18.42
CA VAL A 567 1.59 -1.07 -17.52
C VAL A 567 2.95 -0.72 -18.12
N ASN A 568 3.35 0.55 -17.98
CA ASN A 568 4.60 1.07 -18.54
C ASN A 568 5.82 0.48 -17.82
N CYS A 569 6.39 -0.57 -18.42
CA CYS A 569 7.57 -1.26 -17.92
C CYS A 569 8.84 -0.45 -18.20
N VAL A 570 9.59 -0.12 -17.15
CA VAL A 570 10.84 0.64 -17.24
C VAL A 570 12.03 -0.29 -17.00
N LEU A 571 13.03 -0.23 -17.87
CA LEU A 571 14.29 -0.97 -17.75
C LEU A 571 15.30 -0.19 -16.88
N ILE A 572 16.00 -0.92 -16.01
CA ILE A 572 17.20 -0.49 -15.29
C ILE A 572 18.35 -1.36 -15.81
N ALA A 573 19.23 -0.81 -16.62
CA ALA A 573 20.37 -1.53 -17.17
C ALA A 573 21.43 -1.81 -16.10
N ALA A 574 22.41 -2.66 -16.43
CA ALA A 574 23.55 -2.96 -15.57
C ALA A 574 24.22 -1.66 -15.08
N ARG A 575 24.34 -1.51 -13.75
CA ARG A 575 24.93 -0.37 -13.03
C ARG A 575 24.10 0.92 -12.97
N GLU A 576 22.91 0.99 -13.58
CA GLU A 576 21.96 2.10 -13.41
C GLU A 576 21.14 1.95 -12.11
N GLN A 577 20.63 3.05 -11.55
CA GLN A 577 19.69 3.03 -10.42
C GLN A 577 18.26 3.35 -10.90
N PRO A 578 17.19 2.93 -10.18
CA PRO A 578 15.83 3.38 -10.47
C PRO A 578 15.68 4.90 -10.35
N ALA A 579 14.63 5.45 -10.97
CA ALA A 579 14.36 6.88 -10.96
C ALA A 579 13.94 7.37 -9.54
N PRO A 580 14.23 8.63 -9.16
CA PRO A 580 13.80 9.16 -7.85
C PRO A 580 12.28 9.11 -7.58
N SER A 581 11.46 9.01 -8.63
CA SER A 581 10.01 8.80 -8.55
C SER A 581 9.59 7.44 -7.99
N THR A 582 10.52 6.51 -7.71
CA THR A 582 10.22 5.20 -7.10
C THR A 582 10.33 5.20 -5.58
N ILE A 583 10.76 6.30 -4.95
CA ILE A 583 10.96 6.39 -3.50
C ILE A 583 9.60 6.36 -2.78
N GLY A 584 9.37 5.32 -1.97
CA GLY A 584 8.12 5.12 -1.22
C GLY A 584 6.93 4.64 -2.05
N ALA A 585 7.13 4.30 -3.33
CA ALA A 585 6.11 3.75 -4.19
C ALA A 585 6.18 2.22 -4.24
N SER A 586 5.07 1.53 -3.97
CA SER A 586 4.99 0.09 -4.18
C SER A 586 5.24 -0.25 -5.66
N SER A 587 6.15 -1.20 -5.89
CA SER A 587 6.64 -1.57 -7.22
C SER A 587 6.71 -3.09 -7.37
N VAL A 588 6.55 -3.56 -8.60
CA VAL A 588 6.85 -4.95 -8.99
C VAL A 588 8.04 -4.91 -9.94
N TYR A 589 9.05 -5.73 -9.67
CA TYR A 589 10.29 -5.80 -10.44
C TYR A 589 10.60 -7.23 -10.86
N ILE A 590 11.29 -7.35 -12.00
CA ILE A 590 11.66 -8.60 -12.63
C ILE A 590 13.14 -8.53 -12.95
N MET A 591 13.94 -9.31 -12.23
CA MET A 591 15.39 -9.36 -12.37
C MET A 591 15.79 -10.36 -13.45
N LEU A 592 16.51 -9.86 -14.46
CA LEU A 592 17.11 -10.62 -15.55
C LEU A 592 18.46 -11.18 -15.04
N ARG A 593 18.52 -12.48 -14.76
CA ARG A 593 19.73 -13.13 -14.25
C ARG A 593 20.68 -13.56 -15.38
N PRO A 594 22.00 -13.66 -15.13
CA PRO A 594 22.97 -14.17 -16.12
C PRO A 594 22.69 -15.60 -16.61
N ASP A 595 22.04 -16.43 -15.79
CA ASP A 595 21.66 -17.82 -16.09
C ASP A 595 20.40 -17.94 -17.00
N LYS A 596 19.96 -16.83 -17.60
CA LYS A 596 18.73 -16.66 -18.41
C LYS A 596 17.42 -16.92 -17.66
N LYS A 597 17.43 -17.10 -16.33
CA LYS A 597 16.21 -17.20 -15.53
C LYS A 597 15.74 -15.84 -15.05
N LEU A 598 14.43 -15.73 -14.81
CA LEU A 598 13.82 -14.56 -14.19
C LEU A 598 13.69 -14.77 -12.68
N TYR A 599 13.70 -13.67 -11.93
CA TYR A 599 13.20 -13.62 -10.56
C TYR A 599 12.21 -12.46 -10.47
N VAL A 600 10.98 -12.74 -10.04
CA VAL A 600 9.93 -11.73 -9.83
C VAL A 600 9.87 -11.37 -8.36
N GLY A 601 9.74 -10.10 -8.02
CA GLY A 601 9.47 -9.66 -6.65
C GLY A 601 8.77 -8.31 -6.57
N GLN A 602 8.15 -8.01 -5.43
CA GLN A 602 7.64 -6.67 -5.10
C GLN A 602 8.48 -5.98 -4.02
N THR A 603 8.43 -4.65 -3.97
CA THR A 603 9.08 -3.83 -2.94
C THR A 603 8.51 -2.40 -2.90
N ASP A 604 8.56 -1.75 -1.73
CA ASP A 604 8.25 -0.32 -1.54
C ASP A 604 9.51 0.56 -1.52
N ASP A 605 10.69 -0.07 -1.50
CA ASP A 605 12.00 0.51 -1.77
C ASP A 605 12.65 -0.27 -2.92
N LEU A 606 12.65 0.32 -4.12
CA LEU A 606 13.25 -0.30 -5.30
C LEU A 606 14.77 -0.12 -5.36
N GLU A 607 15.30 0.99 -4.84
CA GLU A 607 16.72 1.30 -4.93
C GLU A 607 17.56 0.38 -4.02
N GLY A 608 17.18 0.27 -2.75
CA GLY A 608 17.83 -0.65 -1.81
C GLY A 608 17.66 -2.11 -2.25
N ARG A 609 16.54 -2.47 -2.89
CA ARG A 609 16.32 -3.82 -3.41
C ARG A 609 17.18 -4.15 -4.63
N VAL A 610 17.33 -3.23 -5.59
CA VAL A 610 18.27 -3.37 -6.72
C VAL A 610 19.71 -3.47 -6.22
N ARG A 611 20.10 -2.59 -5.27
CA ARG A 611 21.41 -2.59 -4.61
C ARG A 611 21.69 -3.92 -3.91
N ALA A 612 20.75 -4.44 -3.11
CA ALA A 612 20.87 -5.69 -2.36
C ALA A 612 20.97 -6.96 -3.23
N HIS A 613 20.40 -6.96 -4.44
CA HIS A 613 20.60 -8.08 -5.38
C HIS A 613 21.94 -8.00 -6.12
N ARG A 614 22.43 -6.80 -6.45
CA ARG A 614 23.73 -6.62 -7.12
C ARG A 614 24.94 -6.83 -6.22
N LEU A 615 24.77 -6.72 -4.89
CA LEU A 615 25.77 -7.08 -3.88
C LEU A 615 26.00 -8.59 -3.74
N LYS A 616 25.22 -9.44 -4.44
CA LYS A 616 25.42 -10.89 -4.44
C LYS A 616 26.46 -11.29 -5.49
N GLU A 617 27.27 -12.28 -5.16
CA GLU A 617 28.31 -12.80 -6.05
C GLU A 617 27.74 -13.21 -7.42
N GLY A 618 28.39 -12.78 -8.49
CA GLY A 618 27.94 -12.99 -9.89
C GLY A 618 26.74 -12.15 -10.35
N MET A 619 26.13 -11.33 -9.49
CA MET A 619 24.90 -10.56 -9.81
C MET A 619 25.12 -9.07 -10.06
N GLU A 620 26.36 -8.57 -9.98
CA GLU A 620 26.74 -7.14 -10.13
C GLU A 620 26.12 -6.44 -11.35
N ASN A 621 26.10 -7.14 -12.49
CA ASN A 621 25.62 -6.60 -13.78
C ASN A 621 24.18 -7.04 -14.11
N ALA A 622 23.40 -7.49 -13.11
CA ALA A 622 21.99 -7.82 -13.29
C ALA A 622 21.18 -6.58 -13.73
N SER A 623 20.30 -6.78 -14.71
CA SER A 623 19.35 -5.77 -15.19
C SER A 623 17.95 -6.08 -14.63
N PHE A 624 17.12 -5.05 -14.50
CA PHE A 624 15.79 -5.16 -13.90
C PHE A 624 14.76 -4.47 -14.78
N LEU A 625 13.60 -5.08 -14.96
CA LEU A 625 12.42 -4.43 -15.53
C LEU A 625 11.43 -4.19 -14.39
N TYR A 626 10.81 -3.00 -14.28
CA TYR A 626 9.85 -2.71 -13.20
C TYR A 626 8.67 -1.86 -13.65
N PHE A 627 7.60 -1.89 -12.86
CA PHE A 627 6.48 -0.96 -12.97
C PHE A 627 5.95 -0.58 -11.57
N LEU A 628 5.32 0.58 -11.47
CA LEU A 628 4.75 1.12 -10.23
C LEU A 628 3.27 0.75 -10.09
N VAL A 629 2.80 0.55 -8.86
CA VAL A 629 1.43 0.12 -8.56
C VAL A 629 0.86 0.81 -7.32
N SER A 630 -0.46 0.93 -7.26
CA SER A 630 -1.20 1.61 -6.18
C SER A 630 -1.25 0.81 -4.87
N GLY A 631 -0.08 0.56 -4.27
CA GLY A 631 0.07 -0.01 -2.94
C GLY A 631 0.39 -1.51 -2.89
N LYS A 632 1.00 -1.89 -1.76
CA LYS A 632 1.61 -3.22 -1.50
C LYS A 632 0.68 -4.42 -1.70
N SER A 633 -0.62 -4.26 -1.46
CA SER A 633 -1.60 -5.35 -1.67
C SER A 633 -1.78 -5.69 -3.16
N ILE A 634 -1.74 -4.69 -4.04
CA ILE A 634 -1.79 -4.89 -5.49
C ILE A 634 -0.44 -5.44 -5.98
N ALA A 635 0.67 -4.92 -5.43
CA ALA A 635 2.02 -5.40 -5.73
C ALA A 635 2.19 -6.91 -5.43
N CYS A 636 1.73 -7.36 -4.25
CA CYS A 636 1.74 -8.76 -3.83
C CYS A 636 0.88 -9.67 -4.74
N GLN A 637 -0.28 -9.18 -5.19
CA GLN A 637 -1.14 -9.92 -6.12
C GLN A 637 -0.52 -10.05 -7.51
N LEU A 638 0.04 -8.97 -8.06
CA LEU A 638 0.68 -8.98 -9.38
C LEU A 638 2.03 -9.73 -9.39
N GLU A 639 2.81 -9.66 -8.30
CA GLU A 639 3.98 -10.53 -8.06
C GLU A 639 3.58 -12.01 -8.17
N THR A 640 2.55 -12.43 -7.43
CA THR A 640 2.05 -13.81 -7.41
C THR A 640 1.50 -14.24 -8.78
N LEU A 641 0.74 -13.36 -9.43
CA LEU A 641 0.18 -13.57 -10.78
C LEU A 641 1.29 -13.80 -11.83
N LEU A 642 2.33 -12.94 -11.83
CA LEU A 642 3.45 -13.04 -12.76
C LEU A 642 4.30 -14.29 -12.50
N ILE A 643 4.54 -14.67 -11.24
CA ILE A 643 5.24 -15.91 -10.89
C ILE A 643 4.51 -17.14 -11.47
N ASN A 644 3.18 -17.15 -11.39
CA ASN A 644 2.37 -18.28 -11.83
C ASN A 644 2.08 -18.27 -13.35
N GLN A 645 2.10 -17.12 -14.04
CA GLN A 645 1.77 -17.04 -15.47
C GLN A 645 2.98 -16.92 -16.42
N LEU A 646 4.08 -16.26 -16.06
CA LEU A 646 5.26 -16.16 -16.94
C LEU A 646 5.83 -17.51 -17.42
N PRO A 647 5.80 -18.62 -16.65
CA PRO A 647 6.17 -19.94 -17.16
C PRO A 647 5.36 -20.39 -18.39
N ASN A 648 4.09 -20.04 -18.48
CA ASN A 648 3.21 -20.41 -19.60
C ASN A 648 3.58 -19.64 -20.90
N TYR A 649 4.27 -18.50 -20.78
CA TYR A 649 4.83 -17.74 -21.90
C TYR A 649 6.27 -18.17 -22.25
N GLY A 650 6.77 -19.25 -21.63
CA GLY A 650 8.07 -19.84 -21.92
C GLY A 650 9.25 -19.30 -21.10
N PHE A 651 9.01 -18.47 -20.08
CA PHE A 651 10.07 -17.92 -19.23
C PHE A 651 10.35 -18.81 -18.02
N GLN A 652 11.63 -19.19 -17.82
CA GLN A 652 12.04 -19.94 -16.62
C GLN A 652 12.23 -19.00 -15.43
N LEU A 653 11.54 -19.26 -14.31
CA LEU A 653 11.69 -18.49 -13.07
C LEU A 653 12.51 -19.27 -12.02
N THR A 654 13.22 -18.56 -11.14
CA THR A 654 13.89 -19.17 -9.99
C THR A 654 13.01 -19.30 -8.75
N ASN A 655 11.94 -18.51 -8.62
CA ASN A 655 11.11 -18.45 -7.41
C ASN A 655 9.66 -18.94 -7.61
N VAL A 656 9.49 -20.01 -8.40
CA VAL A 656 8.18 -20.66 -8.64
C VAL A 656 7.54 -21.21 -7.35
N ALA A 657 8.32 -21.49 -6.31
CA ALA A 657 7.81 -21.90 -5.00
C ALA A 657 6.98 -20.78 -4.32
N ASP A 658 7.44 -19.53 -4.38
CA ASP A 658 6.78 -18.37 -3.74
C ASP A 658 5.32 -18.20 -4.22
N GLY A 659 5.05 -18.52 -5.49
CA GLY A 659 3.73 -18.45 -6.11
C GLY A 659 2.73 -19.52 -5.65
N LYS A 660 3.21 -20.66 -5.13
CA LYS A 660 2.34 -21.74 -4.61
C LYS A 660 1.75 -21.43 -3.23
N HIS A 661 2.48 -20.68 -2.41
CA HIS A 661 2.05 -20.38 -1.03
C HIS A 661 1.05 -19.21 -0.93
N ARG A 662 0.54 -18.70 -2.05
CA ARG A 662 -0.34 -17.52 -2.12
C ARG A 662 -1.52 -17.69 -3.09
N ASN A 663 -2.33 -18.73 -2.91
CA ASN A 663 -3.52 -18.99 -3.73
C ASN A 663 -4.66 -17.97 -3.51
N PHE A 664 -4.46 -16.71 -3.91
CA PHE A 664 -5.48 -15.65 -3.95
C PHE A 664 -6.43 -15.83 -5.16
N GLY A 665 -7.18 -16.94 -5.16
CA GLY A 665 -8.33 -17.15 -6.05
C GLY A 665 -8.02 -17.19 -7.56
N THR A 666 -6.77 -17.44 -7.97
CA THR A 666 -6.39 -17.54 -9.38
C THR A 666 -6.85 -18.86 -9.99
N THR A 667 -8.09 -18.92 -10.46
CA THR A 667 -8.56 -19.97 -11.37
C THR A 667 -7.69 -20.01 -12.62
N ASN A 668 -7.29 -21.21 -13.06
CA ASN A 668 -6.44 -21.39 -14.23
C ASN A 668 -7.11 -20.83 -15.51
N LEU A 669 -6.66 -19.66 -15.95
CA LEU A 669 -7.00 -19.11 -17.26
C LEU A 669 -6.23 -19.88 -18.33
N SER A 670 -6.87 -20.91 -18.89
CA SER A 670 -6.39 -21.60 -20.09
C SER A 670 -6.29 -20.64 -21.28
N PRO A 671 -5.24 -20.72 -22.11
CA PRO A 671 -5.22 -20.01 -23.38
C PRO A 671 -6.30 -20.59 -24.31
N GLU A 672 -7.15 -19.72 -24.86
CA GLU A 672 -8.10 -20.15 -25.90
C GLU A 672 -7.36 -20.48 -27.21
N PRO A 673 -7.76 -21.53 -27.95
CA PRO A 673 -7.13 -21.87 -29.22
C PRO A 673 -7.44 -20.81 -30.27
N SER A 674 -6.41 -20.30 -30.94
CA SER A 674 -6.54 -19.28 -31.98
C SER A 674 -7.41 -19.76 -33.15
N THR A 675 -8.60 -19.18 -33.31
CA THR A 675 -9.45 -19.41 -34.48
C THR A 675 -8.81 -18.84 -35.74
N ALA A 676 -8.28 -19.70 -36.58
CA ALA A 676 -7.85 -19.32 -37.92
C ALA A 676 -9.07 -19.03 -38.81
N LEU A 677 -9.13 -17.83 -39.37
CA LEU A 677 -9.99 -17.48 -40.50
C LEU A 677 -9.12 -16.93 -41.64
N ARG A 678 -9.67 -16.98 -42.85
CA ARG A 678 -8.99 -16.64 -44.12
C ARG A 678 -8.94 -15.13 -44.36
#